data_AF-A0A6L8I4N7-F1
#
_entry.id   AF-A0A6L8I4N7-F1
#
_cell.length_a   1.000
_cell.length_b   1.000
_cell.length_c   1.000
_cell.angle_alpha   90.00
_cell.angle_beta   90.00
_cell.angle_gamma   90.00
#
_symmetry.space_group_name_H-M   'P 1'
#
loop_
_entity.id
_entity.type
_entity.pdbx_description
1 polymer ?
#
loop_
_entity_poly.entity_id
_entity_poly.type
_entity_poly.pdbx_seq_one_letter_code
_entity_poly.pdbx_strand_id
1 'polypeptide(L)'
;MPEMSQYQVAKSTRASNIAMLVLVVVVAMLVVAPAFVSRSLLQDLFFVLTMVVLAQCWNLLAGYGGLVSIGQQAYVGLGAYAGFGLAILLGMNPLLAILAAGVIGALLSVPTAYVVFRLQGAYFAIGTWVAAEVYRLLFAQWKALGGGTGTSLPSDVARSVWGVGWVRQVFDVKSSAARDIISYWVALLLAVIVIGAIYAFLRTRNGLALSAIRDNPEAADSIGVDTSRAKLAVYVFAAAGAALAGALIYFQKASITPQSAFSVIDWTAFVLFIVVIGGIGTLEGPIIGALILFALQNWFADYGTWYLMALGALAIAIMLVAPKGIWGWVQARYDFSIFPTRRRLIGPDTPVPDYTQPVQEVMAPAPVGVSGAELPNEVTTMFDIETDVLIVGSGPAGGASAALLSSYGIPNIMIEKYGWLANTPRAHITNQRTMEVLRELGIEEEAKEKSVPQELMGNNVFCTSLAGEEIGRLLTWGNHPSRKADYDLASPCRICDIPQTLLEPIIVGKAMESGTVTRFKTEYVSHMQDANGVVATVRDRVADQTYRIRARYMIGADGARSIITEQLGLPMEGEMGLEGSMNIEFTANLSKYVAHRPSVLYWIFQPGSNIGGIGAGVIRMVRPWNKWLSIYGYDVKDGPPDLTSQEAADIVRGLIGDQDVDVTVTKLSYWTVNNMVASSYSKGRVFCMGDAVHRHPPTNGLGSNTSIQDAYNLCWKLKLVLEGKADESLLDTYNAERQPVGRQIVARANKSIQDYAPIFETLGLLQPGSPDDIRRRMDARKEPTVEADARRKALNKYFRKKSYEFNCHGVEMGQRYTSRAVVPDGTPEPEYTRDRELYYHATTWPGARIPHVWLDVDQEKVSTLDLVGRGRFVLLTGVSGAGWVEAAARAGAETEVDVRAYQVGPGCEVNDTFGDWAMQSEVADSGCVLVRPDGHVGWRAQSLSAEPTADLTRVMQTILGRA
;
A
#
# COMPACT_ATOMS: atom_id res chain seq x y z
N MET A 1 19.50 31.12 8.49
CA MET A 1 18.99 30.30 9.60
C MET A 1 17.56 29.94 9.27
N PRO A 2 17.18 28.66 9.20
CA PRO A 2 15.83 28.28 8.80
C PRO A 2 14.85 28.62 9.93
N GLU A 3 13.76 29.32 9.59
CA GLU A 3 12.62 29.50 10.49
C GLU A 3 12.10 28.13 10.91
N MET A 4 12.20 27.84 12.21
CA MET A 4 11.69 26.61 12.80
C MET A 4 10.18 26.52 12.57
N SER A 5 9.72 25.34 12.13
CA SER A 5 8.30 25.03 11.91
C SER A 5 7.42 25.50 13.08
N GLN A 6 6.43 26.33 12.81
CA GLN A 6 5.50 26.90 13.81
C GLN A 6 4.58 25.87 14.51
N TYR A 7 4.68 24.58 14.16
CA TYR A 7 3.90 23.51 14.76
C TYR A 7 4.77 22.59 15.63
N GLN A 8 4.32 22.33 16.85
CA GLN A 8 4.95 21.42 17.80
C GLN A 8 4.04 20.21 18.05
N VAL A 9 4.59 19.00 17.94
CA VAL A 9 3.88 17.77 18.31
C VAL A 9 3.93 17.60 19.83
N ALA A 10 2.87 17.98 20.52
CA ALA A 10 2.71 17.72 21.94
C ALA A 10 2.24 16.29 22.18
N LYS A 11 3.00 15.58 23.02
CA LYS A 11 2.70 14.20 23.45
C LYS A 11 2.13 14.12 24.87
N SER A 12 1.92 15.28 25.51
CA SER A 12 1.41 15.42 26.88
C SER A 12 0.77 16.80 27.05
N THR A 13 -0.27 16.90 27.88
CA THR A 13 -0.87 18.15 28.34
C THR A 13 -0.45 18.45 29.78
N ARG A 14 -0.57 19.71 30.23
CA ARG A 14 -0.34 20.07 31.66
C ARG A 14 -1.21 19.22 32.60
N ALA A 15 -2.46 18.99 32.22
CA ALA A 15 -3.39 18.15 32.96
C ALA A 15 -2.91 16.68 33.06
N SER A 16 -2.37 16.12 31.96
CA SER A 16 -1.80 14.76 31.99
C SER A 16 -0.55 14.65 32.84
N ASN A 17 0.31 15.68 32.88
CA ASN A 17 1.51 15.68 33.73
C ASN A 17 1.15 15.74 35.23
N ILE A 18 0.15 16.54 35.59
CA ILE A 18 -0.37 16.60 36.96
C ILE A 18 -1.02 15.26 37.34
N ALA A 19 -1.83 14.68 36.45
CA ALA A 19 -2.44 13.37 36.67
C ALA A 19 -1.41 12.25 36.88
N MET A 20 -0.29 12.27 36.14
CA MET A 20 0.82 11.33 36.33
C MET A 20 1.51 11.50 37.70
N LEU A 21 1.70 12.73 38.18
CA LEU A 21 2.24 12.98 39.53
C LEU A 21 1.29 12.46 40.62
N VAL A 22 -0.02 12.70 40.47
CA VAL A 22 -1.04 12.16 41.37
C VAL A 22 -1.04 10.63 41.36
N LEU A 23 -0.90 10.02 40.19
CA LEU A 23 -0.82 8.56 40.06
C LEU A 23 0.40 7.98 40.81
N VAL A 24 1.55 8.63 40.76
CA VAL A 24 2.74 8.22 41.54
C VAL A 24 2.44 8.24 43.03
N VAL A 25 1.76 9.28 43.52
CA VAL A 25 1.34 9.40 44.93
C VAL A 25 0.33 8.31 45.29
N VAL A 26 -0.65 8.02 44.43
CA VAL A 26 -1.62 6.93 44.63
C VAL A 26 -0.94 5.57 44.70
N VAL A 27 0.01 5.29 43.80
CA VAL A 27 0.78 4.04 43.83
C VAL A 27 1.62 3.96 45.10
N ALA A 28 2.25 5.04 45.54
CA ALA A 28 2.99 5.07 46.81
C ALA A 28 2.08 4.78 48.02
N MET A 29 0.86 5.34 48.05
CA MET A 29 -0.13 5.04 49.08
C MET A 29 -0.56 3.57 49.06
N LEU A 30 -0.76 2.99 47.87
CA LEU A 30 -1.10 1.56 47.71
C LEU A 30 0.05 0.66 48.18
N VAL A 31 1.31 1.02 47.92
CA VAL A 31 2.47 0.26 48.42
C VAL A 31 2.48 0.19 49.95
N VAL A 32 2.14 1.28 50.62
CA VAL A 32 2.14 1.38 52.10
C VAL A 32 0.82 0.89 52.73
N ALA A 33 -0.23 0.64 51.93
CA ALA A 33 -1.56 0.24 52.40
C ALA A 33 -1.58 -0.89 53.46
N PRO A 34 -0.73 -1.93 53.38
CA PRO A 34 -0.68 -2.98 54.41
C PRO A 34 -0.40 -2.49 55.84
N ALA A 35 0.16 -1.29 56.01
CA ALA A 35 0.45 -0.73 57.33
C ALA A 35 -0.80 -0.20 58.05
N PHE A 36 -1.87 0.15 57.33
CA PHE A 36 -3.03 0.84 57.91
C PHE A 36 -4.40 0.31 57.41
N VAL A 37 -4.41 -0.64 56.48
CA VAL A 37 -5.62 -1.22 55.89
C VAL A 37 -5.90 -2.61 56.46
N SER A 38 -7.19 -2.95 56.62
CA SER A 38 -7.61 -4.28 57.08
C SER A 38 -7.27 -5.39 56.08
N ARG A 39 -7.09 -6.61 56.58
CA ARG A 39 -6.82 -7.79 55.75
C ARG A 39 -7.91 -8.04 54.70
N SER A 40 -9.18 -7.79 55.03
CA SER A 40 -10.31 -7.93 54.09
C SER A 40 -10.15 -6.96 52.92
N LEU A 41 -9.87 -5.69 53.22
CA LEU A 41 -9.71 -4.68 52.17
C LEU A 41 -8.45 -4.93 51.32
N LEU A 42 -7.40 -5.55 51.87
CA LEU A 42 -6.25 -6.00 51.05
C LEU A 42 -6.63 -7.12 50.05
N GLN A 43 -7.51 -8.04 50.44
CA GLN A 43 -8.00 -9.10 49.56
C GLN A 43 -8.91 -8.52 48.46
N ASP A 44 -9.74 -7.54 48.82
CA ASP A 44 -10.57 -6.79 47.89
C ASP A 44 -9.73 -6.01 46.87
N LEU A 45 -8.71 -5.28 47.34
CA LEU A 45 -7.79 -4.56 46.46
C LEU A 45 -6.99 -5.50 45.56
N PHE A 46 -6.58 -6.66 46.07
CA PHE A 46 -5.95 -7.70 45.24
C PHE A 46 -6.88 -8.16 44.10
N PHE A 47 -8.17 -8.39 44.40
CA PHE A 47 -9.16 -8.73 43.38
C PHE A 47 -9.27 -7.63 42.32
N VAL A 48 -9.42 -6.37 42.74
CA VAL A 48 -9.49 -5.22 41.82
C VAL A 48 -8.24 -5.15 40.94
N LEU A 49 -7.04 -5.25 41.52
CA LEU A 49 -5.77 -5.14 40.78
C LEU A 49 -5.60 -6.27 39.75
N THR A 50 -5.92 -7.51 40.12
CA THR A 50 -5.82 -8.65 39.19
C THR A 50 -6.89 -8.59 38.11
N MET A 51 -8.10 -8.11 38.41
CA MET A 51 -9.12 -7.83 37.40
C MET A 51 -8.71 -6.74 36.43
N VAL A 52 -8.05 -5.67 36.91
CA VAL A 52 -7.49 -4.63 36.05
C VAL A 52 -6.45 -5.23 35.10
N VAL A 53 -5.53 -6.09 35.57
CA VAL A 53 -4.54 -6.75 34.71
C VAL A 53 -5.21 -7.54 33.58
N LEU A 54 -6.18 -8.39 33.93
CA LEU A 54 -6.92 -9.19 32.94
C LEU A 54 -7.68 -8.31 31.95
N ALA A 55 -8.36 -7.28 32.46
CA ALA A 55 -9.11 -6.35 31.65
C ALA A 55 -8.21 -5.51 30.71
N GLN A 56 -7.02 -5.12 31.14
CA GLN A 56 -6.05 -4.44 30.28
C GLN A 56 -5.53 -5.35 29.16
N CYS A 57 -5.22 -6.61 29.46
CA CYS A 57 -4.78 -7.59 28.47
C CYS A 57 -5.89 -7.83 27.42
N TRP A 58 -7.14 -7.98 27.85
CA TRP A 58 -8.26 -8.15 26.94
C TRP A 58 -8.57 -6.87 26.14
N ASN A 59 -8.51 -5.70 26.77
CA ASN A 59 -8.72 -4.42 26.11
C ASN A 59 -7.63 -4.12 25.06
N LEU A 60 -6.39 -4.54 25.28
CA LEU A 60 -5.34 -4.49 24.26
C LEU A 60 -5.72 -5.32 23.02
N LEU A 61 -6.26 -6.52 23.22
CA LEU A 61 -6.71 -7.40 22.13
C LEU A 61 -7.91 -6.84 21.39
N ALA A 62 -9.01 -6.61 22.10
CA ALA A 62 -10.29 -6.27 21.50
C ALA A 62 -10.41 -4.77 21.21
N GLY A 63 -10.05 -3.92 22.17
CA GLY A 63 -10.22 -2.46 22.08
C GLY A 63 -9.18 -1.74 21.23
N TYR A 64 -7.94 -2.23 21.21
CA TYR A 64 -6.86 -1.66 20.38
C TYR A 64 -6.52 -2.51 19.16
N GLY A 65 -6.56 -3.85 19.26
CA GLY A 65 -6.20 -4.76 18.16
C GLY A 65 -7.36 -5.29 17.32
N GLY A 66 -8.62 -5.01 17.70
CA GLY A 66 -9.81 -5.51 17.00
C GLY A 66 -10.04 -7.03 17.11
N LEU A 67 -9.31 -7.73 17.99
CA LEU A 67 -9.39 -9.18 18.19
C LEU A 67 -10.32 -9.50 19.36
N VAL A 68 -11.61 -9.65 19.07
CA VAL A 68 -12.62 -10.00 20.09
C VAL A 68 -12.52 -11.50 20.45
N SER A 69 -11.72 -11.81 21.47
CA SER A 69 -11.54 -13.19 21.97
C SER A 69 -12.44 -13.47 23.18
N ILE A 70 -13.19 -14.57 23.15
CA ILE A 70 -14.02 -15.08 24.27
C ILE A 70 -13.28 -16.24 24.99
N GLY A 71 -12.04 -16.53 24.59
CA GLY A 71 -11.23 -17.64 25.09
C GLY A 71 -10.12 -17.27 26.08
N GLN A 72 -10.04 -16.04 26.59
CA GLN A 72 -8.90 -15.60 27.40
C GLN A 72 -8.78 -16.34 28.75
N GLN A 73 -9.87 -16.90 29.26
CA GLN A 73 -9.86 -17.82 30.42
C GLN A 73 -8.95 -19.04 30.21
N ALA A 74 -8.64 -19.41 28.96
CA ALA A 74 -7.62 -20.41 28.62
C ALA A 74 -6.30 -20.10 29.33
N TYR A 75 -5.84 -18.86 29.20
CA TYR A 75 -4.52 -18.45 29.67
C TYR A 75 -4.50 -18.19 31.17
N VAL A 76 -5.62 -17.74 31.75
CA VAL A 76 -5.80 -17.69 33.21
C VAL A 76 -5.66 -19.08 33.81
N GLY A 77 -6.38 -20.07 33.27
CA GLY A 77 -6.32 -21.45 33.74
C GLY A 77 -4.97 -22.11 33.48
N LEU A 78 -4.38 -21.92 32.29
CA LEU A 78 -3.04 -22.39 31.96
C LEU A 78 -1.98 -21.85 32.92
N GLY A 79 -2.01 -20.54 33.20
CA GLY A 79 -1.10 -19.91 34.15
C GLY A 79 -1.28 -20.46 35.56
N ALA A 80 -2.52 -20.63 36.01
CA ALA A 80 -2.84 -21.21 37.31
C ALA A 80 -2.28 -22.63 37.48
N TYR A 81 -2.53 -23.51 36.52
CA TYR A 81 -2.03 -24.89 36.56
C TYR A 81 -0.52 -25.00 36.32
N ALA A 82 0.06 -24.18 35.44
CA ALA A 82 1.50 -24.13 35.25
C ALA A 82 2.19 -23.69 36.55
N GLY A 83 1.70 -22.62 37.19
CA GLY A 83 2.23 -22.14 38.48
C GLY A 83 2.15 -23.21 39.57
N PHE A 84 0.99 -23.85 39.75
CA PHE A 84 0.82 -24.94 40.72
C PHE A 84 1.70 -26.15 40.39
N GLY A 85 1.79 -26.55 39.12
CA GLY A 85 2.63 -27.65 38.67
C GLY A 85 4.11 -27.41 38.96
N LEU A 86 4.62 -26.22 38.63
CA LEU A 86 6.01 -25.84 38.92
C LEU A 86 6.28 -25.81 40.43
N ALA A 87 5.36 -25.30 41.23
CA ALA A 87 5.55 -25.20 42.68
C ALA A 87 5.44 -26.55 43.40
N ILE A 88 4.47 -27.40 43.02
CA ILE A 88 4.19 -28.68 43.68
C ILE A 88 5.13 -29.79 43.16
N LEU A 89 5.31 -29.89 41.84
CA LEU A 89 6.03 -31.02 41.23
C LEU A 89 7.54 -30.74 41.12
N LEU A 90 7.93 -29.49 40.86
CA LEU A 90 9.35 -29.10 40.72
C LEU A 90 9.91 -28.38 41.95
N GLY A 91 9.11 -28.23 43.02
CA GLY A 91 9.53 -27.56 44.26
C GLY A 91 9.90 -26.09 44.07
N MET A 92 9.45 -25.46 42.99
CA MET A 92 9.81 -24.09 42.65
C MET A 92 9.18 -23.09 43.62
N ASN A 93 9.90 -22.02 43.95
CA ASN A 93 9.33 -20.95 44.77
C ASN A 93 8.06 -20.38 44.09
N PRO A 94 6.95 -20.16 44.80
CA PRO A 94 5.71 -19.64 44.21
C PRO A 94 5.88 -18.34 43.40
N LEU A 95 6.77 -17.42 43.82
CA LEU A 95 7.00 -16.17 43.07
C LEU A 95 7.69 -16.43 41.72
N LEU A 96 8.66 -17.34 41.67
CA LEU A 96 9.31 -17.75 40.42
C LEU A 96 8.36 -18.57 39.54
N ALA A 97 7.53 -19.41 40.17
CA ALA A 97 6.51 -20.20 39.48
C ALA A 97 5.48 -19.30 38.79
N ILE A 98 5.09 -18.17 39.38
CA ILE A 98 4.24 -17.15 38.73
C ILE A 98 4.92 -16.60 37.48
N LEU A 99 6.17 -16.15 37.57
CA LEU A 99 6.90 -15.60 36.41
C LEU A 99 7.05 -16.62 35.28
N ALA A 100 7.43 -17.86 35.62
CA ALA A 100 7.55 -18.95 34.67
C ALA A 100 6.20 -19.32 34.04
N ALA A 101 5.10 -19.27 34.79
CA ALA A 101 3.76 -19.49 34.26
C ALA A 101 3.37 -18.45 33.19
N GLY A 102 3.80 -17.19 33.35
CA GLY A 102 3.65 -16.16 32.32
C GLY A 102 4.36 -16.52 31.01
N VAL A 103 5.60 -17.00 31.09
CA VAL A 103 6.39 -17.45 29.93
C VAL A 103 5.75 -18.67 29.27
N ILE A 104 5.29 -19.64 30.06
CA ILE A 104 4.60 -20.83 29.55
C ILE A 104 3.31 -20.43 28.83
N GLY A 105 2.53 -19.51 29.41
CA GLY A 105 1.33 -18.96 28.76
C GLY A 105 1.64 -18.30 27.43
N ALA A 106 2.71 -17.51 27.35
CA ALA A 106 3.19 -16.90 26.11
C ALA A 106 3.56 -17.95 25.06
N LEU A 107 4.35 -18.96 25.43
CA LEU A 107 4.79 -20.02 24.52
C LEU A 107 3.63 -20.86 23.99
N LEU A 108 2.69 -21.23 24.86
CA LEU A 108 1.50 -22.02 24.48
C LEU A 108 0.50 -21.21 23.65
N SER A 109 0.54 -19.88 23.73
CA SER A 109 -0.31 -19.03 22.90
C SER A 109 0.08 -19.05 21.40
N VAL A 110 1.35 -19.32 21.06
CA VAL A 110 1.83 -19.35 19.67
C VAL A 110 1.19 -20.46 18.84
N PRO A 111 1.20 -21.76 19.25
CA PRO A 111 0.52 -22.81 18.51
C PRO A 111 -1.01 -22.62 18.50
N THR A 112 -1.59 -22.05 19.56
CA THR A 112 -3.01 -21.72 19.59
C THR A 112 -3.35 -20.64 18.58
N ALA A 113 -2.56 -19.56 18.53
CA ALA A 113 -2.70 -18.47 17.56
C ALA A 113 -2.64 -18.99 16.12
N TYR A 114 -1.73 -19.93 15.83
CA TYR A 114 -1.63 -20.56 14.51
C TYR A 114 -2.94 -21.22 14.04
N VAL A 115 -3.70 -21.79 14.97
CA VAL A 115 -5.02 -22.40 14.69
C VAL A 115 -6.10 -21.32 14.63
N VAL A 116 -6.21 -20.48 15.67
CA VAL A 116 -7.34 -19.56 15.78
C VAL A 116 -7.27 -18.38 14.81
N PHE A 117 -6.08 -17.95 14.37
CA PHE A 117 -5.94 -16.83 13.42
C PHE A 117 -6.41 -17.15 12.00
N ARG A 118 -6.71 -18.42 11.72
CA ARG A 118 -7.38 -18.83 10.48
C ARG A 118 -8.88 -18.51 10.47
N LEU A 119 -9.41 -18.15 11.64
CA LEU A 119 -10.83 -17.83 11.84
C LEU A 119 -11.00 -16.31 11.90
N GLN A 120 -12.15 -15.81 11.44
CA GLN A 120 -12.47 -14.38 11.44
C GLN A 120 -13.80 -14.08 12.14
N GLY A 121 -13.94 -12.87 12.68
CA GLY A 121 -15.17 -12.38 13.30
C GLY A 121 -15.69 -13.30 14.41
N ALA A 122 -16.97 -13.68 14.32
CA ALA A 122 -17.59 -14.56 15.30
C ALA A 122 -16.92 -15.94 15.41
N TYR A 123 -16.39 -16.48 14.30
CA TYR A 123 -15.68 -17.77 14.31
C TYR A 123 -14.38 -17.70 15.09
N PHE A 124 -13.67 -16.56 15.06
CA PHE A 124 -12.50 -16.34 15.92
C PHE A 124 -12.87 -16.39 17.40
N ALA A 125 -13.94 -15.68 17.78
CA ALA A 125 -14.45 -15.67 19.15
C ALA A 125 -14.81 -17.10 19.63
N ILE A 126 -15.58 -17.84 18.83
CA ILE A 126 -15.97 -19.24 19.11
C ILE A 126 -14.73 -20.14 19.18
N GLY A 127 -13.81 -20.03 18.22
CA GLY A 127 -12.60 -20.84 18.17
C GLY A 127 -11.71 -20.65 19.40
N THR A 128 -11.58 -19.41 19.89
CA THR A 128 -10.84 -19.15 21.14
C THR A 128 -11.54 -19.73 22.36
N TRP A 129 -12.88 -19.71 22.43
CA TRP A 129 -13.62 -20.36 23.51
C TRP A 129 -13.45 -21.89 23.49
N VAL A 130 -13.54 -22.51 22.31
CA VAL A 130 -13.29 -23.96 22.14
C VAL A 130 -11.87 -24.32 22.58
N ALA A 131 -10.86 -23.53 22.20
CA ALA A 131 -9.48 -23.77 22.65
C ALA A 131 -9.34 -23.74 24.19
N ALA A 132 -10.03 -22.81 24.85
CA ALA A 132 -10.07 -22.74 26.31
C ALA A 132 -10.70 -24.00 26.94
N GLU A 133 -11.77 -24.51 26.34
CA GLU A 133 -12.45 -25.71 26.82
C GLU A 133 -11.58 -26.97 26.63
N VAL A 134 -10.83 -27.06 25.53
CA VAL A 134 -9.84 -28.13 25.32
C VAL A 134 -8.80 -28.11 26.44
N TYR A 135 -8.25 -26.96 26.79
CA TYR A 135 -7.31 -26.86 27.90
C TYR A 135 -7.94 -27.29 29.23
N ARG A 136 -9.16 -26.83 29.54
CA ARG A 136 -9.87 -27.24 30.75
C ARG A 136 -10.01 -28.75 30.85
N LEU A 137 -10.40 -29.41 29.76
CA LEU A 137 -10.56 -30.87 29.70
C LEU A 137 -9.21 -31.60 29.88
N LEU A 138 -8.13 -31.08 29.27
CA LEU A 138 -6.78 -31.65 29.43
C LEU A 138 -6.34 -31.63 30.91
N PHE A 139 -6.47 -30.49 31.60
CA PHE A 139 -6.08 -30.40 33.01
C PHE A 139 -7.00 -31.19 33.94
N ALA A 140 -8.28 -31.36 33.60
CA ALA A 140 -9.18 -32.23 34.35
C ALA A 140 -8.74 -33.71 34.35
N GLN A 141 -7.94 -34.13 33.37
CA GLN A 141 -7.39 -35.49 33.31
C GLN A 141 -6.04 -35.64 34.03
N TRP A 142 -5.42 -34.55 34.47
CA TRP A 142 -4.09 -34.58 35.07
C TRP A 142 -4.13 -34.96 36.55
N LYS A 143 -4.06 -36.27 36.83
CA LYS A 143 -4.16 -36.83 38.19
C LYS A 143 -3.13 -36.29 39.18
N ALA A 144 -1.90 -36.00 38.73
CA ALA A 144 -0.82 -35.48 39.58
C ALA A 144 -1.13 -34.10 40.17
N LEU A 145 -2.06 -33.34 39.58
CA LEU A 145 -2.53 -32.05 40.07
C LEU A 145 -4.00 -32.10 40.54
N GLY A 146 -4.44 -33.28 40.95
CA GLY A 146 -5.78 -33.49 41.53
C GLY A 146 -6.90 -33.76 40.54
N GLY A 147 -6.61 -33.84 39.23
CA GLY A 147 -7.58 -34.17 38.18
C GLY A 147 -8.84 -33.29 38.23
N GLY A 148 -10.01 -33.91 37.96
CA GLY A 148 -11.29 -33.21 37.97
C GLY A 148 -11.73 -32.64 39.33
N THR A 149 -11.19 -33.16 40.43
CA THR A 149 -11.50 -32.71 41.80
C THR A 149 -10.62 -31.54 42.27
N GLY A 150 -9.53 -31.26 41.56
CA GLY A 150 -8.57 -30.21 41.92
C GLY A 150 -7.64 -30.58 43.07
N THR A 151 -6.80 -29.62 43.47
CA THR A 151 -5.78 -29.79 44.52
C THR A 151 -5.63 -28.51 45.35
N SER A 152 -5.07 -28.67 46.55
CA SER A 152 -4.74 -27.58 47.47
C SER A 152 -3.23 -27.40 47.57
N LEU A 153 -2.80 -26.16 47.77
CA LEU A 153 -1.38 -25.82 47.87
C LEU A 153 -0.78 -26.46 49.14
N PRO A 154 0.26 -27.31 49.03
CA PRO A 154 0.90 -27.93 50.19
C PRO A 154 1.46 -26.90 51.19
N SER A 155 1.39 -27.22 52.48
CA SER A 155 1.75 -26.27 53.56
C SER A 155 3.24 -25.91 53.61
N ASP A 156 4.11 -26.77 53.07
CA ASP A 156 5.54 -26.58 52.87
C ASP A 156 5.82 -25.61 51.72
N VAL A 157 5.15 -25.78 50.57
CA VAL A 157 5.20 -24.85 49.43
C VAL A 157 4.65 -23.47 49.82
N ALA A 158 3.55 -23.45 50.56
CA ALA A 158 2.98 -22.20 51.07
C ALA A 158 3.93 -21.43 52.00
N ARG A 159 4.81 -22.13 52.73
CA ARG A 159 5.81 -21.53 53.63
C ARG A 159 7.10 -21.11 52.92
N SER A 160 7.36 -21.63 51.71
CA SER A 160 8.60 -21.33 50.97
C SER A 160 8.57 -19.96 50.29
N VAL A 161 7.41 -19.30 50.19
CA VAL A 161 7.25 -17.96 49.59
C VAL A 161 8.26 -16.97 50.21
N TRP A 162 9.10 -16.40 49.34
CA TRP A 162 10.12 -15.44 49.78
C TRP A 162 9.48 -14.18 50.37
N GLY A 163 10.10 -13.63 51.42
CA GLY A 163 9.63 -12.42 52.09
C GLY A 163 8.60 -12.64 53.20
N VAL A 164 7.95 -13.82 53.30
CA VAL A 164 6.93 -14.07 54.35
C VAL A 164 7.50 -13.87 55.76
N GLY A 165 8.71 -14.35 56.03
CA GLY A 165 9.36 -14.19 57.34
C GLY A 165 9.59 -12.72 57.72
N TRP A 166 10.02 -11.91 56.75
CA TRP A 166 10.25 -10.48 56.93
C TRP A 166 8.94 -9.71 57.15
N VAL A 167 7.91 -9.94 56.32
CA VAL A 167 6.60 -9.28 56.46
C VAL A 167 5.96 -9.59 57.82
N ARG A 168 6.07 -10.83 58.29
CA ARG A 168 5.57 -11.21 59.62
C ARG A 168 6.21 -10.40 60.74
N GLN A 169 7.52 -10.14 60.65
CA GLN A 169 8.26 -9.37 61.65
C GLN A 169 7.93 -7.88 61.59
N VAL A 170 7.83 -7.32 60.37
CA VAL A 170 7.61 -5.88 60.17
C VAL A 170 6.18 -5.44 60.50
N PHE A 171 5.18 -6.26 60.15
CA PHE A 171 3.75 -5.91 60.34
C PHE A 171 3.10 -6.60 61.55
N ASP A 172 3.84 -7.44 62.27
CA ASP A 172 3.34 -8.26 63.40
C ASP A 172 2.06 -9.06 63.06
N VAL A 173 2.11 -9.85 61.98
CA VAL A 173 0.95 -10.60 61.46
C VAL A 173 1.19 -12.11 61.35
N LYS A 174 0.08 -12.88 61.30
CA LYS A 174 0.11 -14.33 61.03
C LYS A 174 0.64 -14.63 59.62
N SER A 175 1.21 -15.83 59.41
CA SER A 175 1.75 -16.25 58.10
C SER A 175 0.73 -16.23 56.96
N SER A 176 -0.57 -16.38 57.24
CA SER A 176 -1.62 -16.22 56.23
C SER A 176 -1.78 -14.76 55.79
N ALA A 177 -1.84 -13.83 56.74
CA ALA A 177 -1.93 -12.40 56.46
C ALA A 177 -0.64 -11.86 55.78
N ALA A 178 0.54 -12.34 56.18
CA ALA A 178 1.80 -11.98 55.51
C ALA A 178 1.84 -12.44 54.04
N ARG A 179 1.24 -13.60 53.72
CA ARG A 179 1.10 -14.06 52.33
C ARG A 179 0.12 -13.20 51.54
N ASP A 180 -0.99 -12.80 52.14
CA ASP A 180 -1.95 -11.91 51.49
C ASP A 180 -1.31 -10.55 51.16
N ILE A 181 -0.47 -10.01 52.05
CA ILE A 181 0.30 -8.78 51.81
C ILE A 181 1.27 -8.94 50.63
N ILE A 182 1.99 -10.06 50.55
CA ILE A 182 2.91 -10.32 49.44
C ILE A 182 2.14 -10.49 48.13
N SER A 183 1.07 -11.29 48.11
CA SER A 183 0.22 -11.46 46.93
C SER A 183 -0.35 -10.12 46.45
N TYR A 184 -0.77 -9.26 47.39
CA TYR A 184 -1.21 -7.89 47.11
C TYR A 184 -0.11 -7.05 46.45
N TRP A 185 1.11 -7.03 46.99
CA TRP A 185 2.21 -6.27 46.39
C TRP A 185 2.61 -6.81 45.01
N VAL A 186 2.58 -8.13 44.82
CA VAL A 186 2.84 -8.73 43.51
C VAL A 186 1.73 -8.37 42.52
N ALA A 187 0.46 -8.32 42.95
CA ALA A 187 -0.65 -7.86 42.11
C ALA A 187 -0.51 -6.37 41.74
N LEU A 188 -0.12 -5.53 42.70
CA LEU A 188 0.12 -4.10 42.46
C LEU A 188 1.27 -3.90 41.47
N LEU A 189 2.40 -4.59 41.67
CA LEU A 189 3.54 -4.55 40.79
C LEU A 189 3.17 -5.02 39.38
N LEU A 190 2.43 -6.12 39.26
CA LEU A 190 1.97 -6.65 37.99
C LEU A 190 1.04 -5.66 37.26
N ALA A 191 0.10 -5.04 37.97
CA ALA A 191 -0.79 -4.03 37.40
C ALA A 191 0.00 -2.82 36.87
N VAL A 192 0.95 -2.30 37.65
CA VAL A 192 1.80 -1.17 37.24
C VAL A 192 2.64 -1.54 36.01
N ILE A 193 3.27 -2.72 35.99
CA ILE A 193 4.08 -3.18 34.87
C ILE A 193 3.25 -3.35 33.61
N VAL A 194 2.08 -4.02 33.70
CA VAL A 194 1.22 -4.28 32.53
C VAL A 194 0.66 -2.99 31.96
N ILE A 195 0.13 -2.10 32.80
CA ILE A 195 -0.37 -0.78 32.35
C ILE A 195 0.76 0.04 31.72
N GLY A 196 1.94 0.08 32.37
CA GLY A 196 3.10 0.80 31.87
C GLY A 196 3.61 0.26 30.53
N ALA A 197 3.67 -1.07 30.38
CA ALA A 197 4.10 -1.73 29.16
C ALA A 197 3.13 -1.47 28.00
N ILE A 198 1.81 -1.56 28.24
CA ILE A 198 0.79 -1.24 27.23
C ILE A 198 0.88 0.23 26.85
N TYR A 199 1.01 1.13 27.82
CA TYR A 199 1.14 2.57 27.57
C TYR A 199 2.38 2.90 26.73
N ALA A 200 3.53 2.33 27.06
CA ALA A 200 4.76 2.50 26.30
C ALA A 200 4.61 1.94 24.87
N PHE A 201 4.02 0.74 24.74
CA PHE A 201 3.78 0.10 23.45
C PHE A 201 2.87 0.95 22.55
N LEU A 202 1.75 1.46 23.08
CA LEU A 202 0.78 2.26 22.31
C LEU A 202 1.37 3.58 21.79
N ARG A 203 2.48 4.08 22.37
CA ARG A 203 3.17 5.29 21.90
C ARG A 203 4.19 5.04 20.79
N THR A 204 4.49 3.78 20.49
CA THR A 204 5.40 3.38 19.41
C THR A 204 4.70 3.41 18.05
N ARG A 205 5.45 3.19 16.95
CA ARG A 205 4.87 3.02 15.60
C ARG A 205 3.93 1.80 15.53
N ASN A 206 4.22 0.75 16.30
CA ASN A 206 3.38 -0.46 16.36
C ASN A 206 2.01 -0.19 17.02
N GLY A 207 1.92 0.77 17.94
CA GLY A 207 0.65 1.21 18.51
C GLY A 207 -0.26 1.92 17.50
N LEU A 208 0.32 2.72 16.60
CA LEU A 208 -0.40 3.31 15.46
C LEU A 208 -0.85 2.22 14.47
N ALA A 209 0.02 1.26 14.20
CA ALA A 209 -0.29 0.12 13.35
C ALA A 209 -1.49 -0.69 13.88
N LEU A 210 -1.57 -0.94 15.20
CA LEU A 210 -2.75 -1.57 15.81
C LEU A 210 -4.03 -0.76 15.62
N SER A 211 -3.95 0.56 15.80
CA SER A 211 -5.10 1.44 15.61
C SER A 211 -5.61 1.37 14.17
N ALA A 212 -4.69 1.39 13.19
CA ALA A 212 -5.01 1.20 11.77
C ALA A 212 -5.61 -0.18 11.49
N ILE A 213 -5.05 -1.25 12.06
CA ILE A 213 -5.56 -2.63 11.92
C ILE A 213 -6.98 -2.75 12.46
N ARG A 214 -7.26 -2.13 13.61
CA ARG A 214 -8.59 -2.14 14.23
C ARG A 214 -9.61 -1.41 13.37
N ASP A 215 -9.23 -0.26 12.81
CA ASP A 215 -10.13 0.58 12.03
C ASP A 215 -10.42 -0.06 10.66
N ASN A 216 -9.39 -0.55 9.96
CA ASN A 216 -9.54 -1.38 8.76
C ASN A 216 -8.27 -2.22 8.48
N PRO A 217 -8.32 -3.56 8.67
CA PRO A 217 -7.15 -4.41 8.49
C PRO A 217 -6.68 -4.51 7.03
N GLU A 218 -7.59 -4.43 6.06
CA GLU A 218 -7.23 -4.48 4.62
C GLU A 218 -6.55 -3.18 4.18
N ALA A 219 -7.03 -2.03 4.68
CA ALA A 219 -6.41 -0.74 4.42
C ALA A 219 -5.05 -0.59 5.12
N ALA A 220 -4.88 -1.18 6.30
CA ALA A 220 -3.59 -1.21 6.99
C ALA A 220 -2.55 -2.04 6.20
N ASP A 221 -2.97 -3.20 5.67
CA ASP A 221 -2.09 -4.07 4.87
C ASP A 221 -1.68 -3.38 3.56
N SER A 222 -2.60 -2.65 2.92
CA SER A 222 -2.33 -1.94 1.65
C SER A 222 -1.31 -0.80 1.77
N ILE A 223 -1.16 -0.21 2.97
CA ILE A 223 -0.13 0.80 3.28
C ILE A 223 1.14 0.20 3.91
N GLY A 224 1.30 -1.13 3.87
CA GLY A 224 2.53 -1.82 4.28
C GLY A 224 2.63 -2.21 5.76
N VAL A 225 1.52 -2.19 6.52
CA VAL A 225 1.51 -2.70 7.90
C VAL A 225 1.42 -4.23 7.90
N ASP A 226 2.42 -4.91 8.48
CA ASP A 226 2.35 -6.37 8.70
C ASP A 226 1.31 -6.71 9.78
N THR A 227 0.08 -6.93 9.32
CA THR A 227 -1.08 -7.19 10.18
C THR A 227 -0.93 -8.49 10.98
N SER A 228 -0.25 -9.49 10.43
CA SER A 228 -0.08 -10.82 11.04
C SER A 228 0.87 -10.77 12.22
N ARG A 229 2.03 -10.12 12.07
CA ARG A 229 3.01 -9.97 13.15
C ARG A 229 2.47 -9.12 14.29
N ALA A 230 1.76 -8.02 13.96
CA ALA A 230 1.17 -7.15 14.97
C ALA A 230 0.10 -7.86 15.81
N LYS A 231 -0.81 -8.61 15.16
CA LYS A 231 -1.83 -9.42 15.85
C LYS A 231 -1.22 -10.50 16.74
N LEU A 232 -0.18 -11.19 16.25
CA LEU A 232 0.52 -12.23 17.03
C LEU A 232 1.19 -11.66 18.28
N ALA A 233 1.92 -10.54 18.14
CA ALA A 233 2.62 -9.91 19.26
C ALA A 233 1.67 -9.52 20.39
N VAL A 234 0.53 -8.92 20.05
CA VAL A 234 -0.50 -8.53 21.02
C VAL A 234 -1.17 -9.74 21.67
N TYR A 235 -1.45 -10.79 20.90
CA TYR A 235 -2.03 -12.03 21.41
C TYR A 235 -1.12 -12.74 22.41
N VAL A 236 0.18 -12.85 22.09
CA VAL A 236 1.18 -13.45 22.98
C VAL A 236 1.34 -12.63 24.26
N PHE A 237 1.39 -11.29 24.15
CA PHE A 237 1.49 -10.41 25.33
C PHE A 237 0.28 -10.55 26.25
N ALA A 238 -0.93 -10.52 25.70
CA ALA A 238 -2.16 -10.66 26.47
C ALA A 238 -2.27 -12.04 27.15
N ALA A 239 -1.87 -13.11 26.45
CA ALA A 239 -1.80 -14.46 27.01
C ALA A 239 -0.80 -14.56 28.18
N ALA A 240 0.37 -13.94 28.05
CA ALA A 240 1.37 -13.89 29.13
C ALA A 240 0.84 -13.16 30.36
N GLY A 241 0.22 -11.99 30.18
CA GLY A 241 -0.39 -11.22 31.26
C GLY A 241 -1.54 -11.95 31.95
N ALA A 242 -2.41 -12.62 31.18
CA ALA A 242 -3.48 -13.45 31.71
C ALA A 242 -2.96 -14.65 32.51
N ALA A 243 -1.88 -15.29 32.05
CA ALA A 243 -1.24 -16.40 32.75
C ALA A 243 -0.57 -15.97 34.06
N LEU A 244 0.10 -14.81 34.09
CA LEU A 244 0.67 -14.23 35.31
C LEU A 244 -0.42 -13.95 36.36
N ALA A 245 -1.51 -13.30 35.94
CA ALA A 245 -2.64 -13.01 36.81
C ALA A 245 -3.33 -14.28 37.30
N GLY A 246 -3.54 -15.28 36.43
CA GLY A 246 -4.12 -16.56 36.79
C GLY A 246 -3.30 -17.33 37.83
N ALA A 247 -1.98 -17.43 37.63
CA ALA A 247 -1.08 -18.03 38.61
C ALA A 247 -1.21 -17.33 39.98
N LEU A 248 -1.14 -16.00 39.98
CA LEU A 248 -1.20 -15.18 41.19
C LEU A 248 -2.54 -15.34 41.95
N ILE A 249 -3.67 -15.28 41.24
CA ILE A 249 -5.02 -15.46 41.81
C ILE A 249 -5.13 -16.80 42.54
N TYR A 250 -4.66 -17.88 41.92
CA TYR A 250 -4.79 -19.21 42.49
C TYR A 250 -3.79 -19.50 43.60
N PHE A 251 -2.62 -18.88 43.62
CA PHE A 251 -1.72 -18.93 44.77
C PHE A 251 -2.33 -18.23 46.00
N GLN A 252 -3.06 -17.13 45.81
CA GLN A 252 -3.79 -16.47 46.90
C GLN A 252 -4.96 -17.35 47.40
N LYS A 253 -5.75 -17.92 46.48
CA LYS A 253 -6.85 -18.83 46.83
C LYS A 253 -6.37 -20.13 47.50
N ALA A 254 -5.12 -20.53 47.28
CA ALA A 254 -4.47 -21.73 47.82
C ALA A 254 -5.15 -23.08 47.47
N SER A 255 -6.13 -23.08 46.58
CA SER A 255 -6.78 -24.27 46.03
C SER A 255 -7.23 -24.01 44.60
N ILE A 256 -7.13 -25.02 43.74
CA ILE A 256 -7.46 -24.92 42.31
C ILE A 256 -8.30 -26.10 41.86
N THR A 257 -9.35 -25.83 41.07
CA THR A 257 -10.12 -26.86 40.33
C THR A 257 -10.20 -26.47 38.84
N PRO A 258 -10.37 -27.42 37.90
CA PRO A 258 -10.47 -27.09 36.48
C PRO A 258 -11.65 -26.16 36.18
N GLN A 259 -12.78 -26.37 36.85
CA GLN A 259 -13.99 -25.57 36.67
C GLN A 259 -13.79 -24.12 37.09
N SER A 260 -13.12 -23.87 38.22
CA SER A 260 -12.85 -22.50 38.65
C SER A 260 -11.76 -21.85 37.79
N ALA A 261 -10.68 -22.59 37.46
CA ALA A 261 -9.51 -22.03 36.78
C ALA A 261 -9.81 -21.58 35.34
N PHE A 262 -10.72 -22.27 34.66
CA PHE A 262 -11.14 -21.97 33.29
C PHE A 262 -12.58 -21.43 33.23
N SER A 263 -13.06 -20.83 34.31
CA SER A 263 -14.42 -20.26 34.40
C SER A 263 -14.61 -19.13 33.38
N VAL A 264 -15.59 -19.32 32.48
CA VAL A 264 -15.97 -18.29 31.50
C VAL A 264 -16.59 -17.08 32.19
N ILE A 265 -17.36 -17.31 33.26
CA ILE A 265 -18.04 -16.24 33.99
C ILE A 265 -17.00 -15.36 34.69
N ASP A 266 -16.10 -15.97 35.46
CA ASP A 266 -15.17 -15.22 36.32
C ASP A 266 -14.08 -14.49 35.53
N TRP A 267 -13.60 -15.09 34.44
CA TRP A 267 -12.39 -14.60 33.74
C TRP A 267 -12.68 -13.97 32.38
N THR A 268 -13.85 -14.21 31.79
CA THR A 268 -14.22 -13.64 30.49
C THR A 268 -15.41 -12.70 30.62
N ALA A 269 -16.52 -13.11 31.23
CA ALA A 269 -17.69 -12.25 31.36
C ALA A 269 -17.40 -11.01 32.21
N PHE A 270 -16.78 -11.15 33.39
CA PHE A 270 -16.40 -10.00 34.21
C PHE A 270 -15.42 -9.06 33.51
N VAL A 271 -14.43 -9.60 32.81
CA VAL A 271 -13.48 -8.80 32.04
C VAL A 271 -14.19 -8.03 30.92
N LEU A 272 -15.11 -8.67 30.20
CA LEU A 272 -15.94 -8.02 29.19
C LEU A 272 -16.75 -6.87 29.81
N PHE A 273 -17.43 -7.11 30.93
CA PHE A 273 -18.22 -6.07 31.59
C PHE A 273 -17.35 -4.91 32.06
N ILE A 274 -16.21 -5.19 32.69
CA ILE A 274 -15.25 -4.16 33.11
C ILE A 274 -14.86 -3.27 31.92
N VAL A 275 -14.47 -3.86 30.80
CA VAL A 275 -13.97 -3.09 29.65
C VAL A 275 -15.08 -2.35 28.93
N VAL A 276 -16.25 -2.98 28.75
CA VAL A 276 -17.42 -2.35 28.11
C VAL A 276 -17.95 -1.18 28.92
N ILE A 277 -18.19 -1.39 30.23
CA ILE A 277 -18.73 -0.37 31.13
C ILE A 277 -17.72 0.76 31.29
N GLY A 278 -16.46 0.40 31.55
CA GLY A 278 -15.38 1.34 31.83
C GLY A 278 -14.95 2.15 30.62
N GLY A 279 -14.72 1.50 29.47
CA GLY A 279 -14.37 2.17 28.22
C GLY A 279 -13.41 1.36 27.35
N ILE A 280 -13.96 0.69 26.33
CA ILE A 280 -13.18 -0.09 25.36
C ILE A 280 -12.27 0.83 24.52
N GLY A 281 -11.02 0.42 24.31
CA GLY A 281 -10.03 1.20 23.58
C GLY A 281 -9.46 2.40 24.35
N THR A 282 -9.60 2.42 25.69
CA THR A 282 -8.97 3.39 26.59
C THR A 282 -8.16 2.67 27.68
N LEU A 283 -7.09 3.28 28.20
CA LEU A 283 -6.30 2.69 29.29
C LEU A 283 -6.96 2.87 30.66
N GLU A 284 -7.71 3.94 30.85
CA GLU A 284 -8.38 4.26 32.11
C GLU A 284 -9.68 3.47 32.29
N GLY A 285 -10.37 3.14 31.17
CA GLY A 285 -11.64 2.40 31.18
C GLY A 285 -11.60 1.12 32.02
N PRO A 286 -10.65 0.19 31.82
CA PRO A 286 -10.53 -1.02 32.63
C PRO A 286 -10.37 -0.77 34.14
N ILE A 287 -9.74 0.33 34.55
CA ILE A 287 -9.57 0.68 35.97
C ILE A 287 -10.92 1.06 36.57
N ILE A 288 -11.65 1.94 35.88
CA ILE A 288 -12.97 2.42 36.33
C ILE A 288 -13.98 1.28 36.32
N GLY A 289 -13.98 0.47 35.26
CA GLY A 289 -14.86 -0.69 35.17
C GLY A 289 -14.63 -1.71 36.28
N ALA A 290 -13.37 -1.96 36.69
CA ALA A 290 -13.05 -2.86 37.79
C ALA A 290 -13.57 -2.33 39.14
N LEU A 291 -13.46 -1.02 39.38
CA LEU A 291 -14.01 -0.37 40.58
C LEU A 291 -15.55 -0.43 40.60
N ILE A 292 -16.20 -0.22 39.46
CA ILE A 292 -17.66 -0.34 39.34
C ILE A 292 -18.11 -1.77 39.58
N LEU A 293 -17.44 -2.76 38.96
CA LEU A 293 -17.74 -4.17 39.19
C LEU A 293 -17.62 -4.52 40.68
N PHE A 294 -16.53 -4.10 41.32
CA PHE A 294 -16.31 -4.33 42.74
C PHE A 294 -17.40 -3.68 43.61
N ALA A 295 -17.77 -2.43 43.33
CA ALA A 295 -18.84 -1.74 44.05
C ALA A 295 -20.20 -2.45 43.89
N LEU A 296 -20.52 -2.90 42.68
CA LEU A 296 -21.75 -3.65 42.40
C LEU A 296 -21.76 -5.02 43.08
N GLN A 297 -20.66 -5.76 43.03
CA GLN A 297 -20.55 -7.07 43.69
C GLN A 297 -20.76 -6.95 45.20
N ASN A 298 -20.19 -5.91 45.83
CA ASN A 298 -20.39 -5.66 47.25
C ASN A 298 -21.82 -5.23 47.57
N TRP A 299 -22.44 -4.40 46.74
CA TRP A 299 -23.80 -3.92 46.99
C TRP A 299 -24.86 -5.01 46.80
N PHE A 300 -24.65 -5.92 45.86
CA PHE A 300 -25.55 -7.03 45.58
C PHE A 300 -25.15 -8.36 46.26
N ALA A 301 -24.18 -8.33 47.18
CA ALA A 301 -23.65 -9.54 47.83
C ALA A 301 -24.74 -10.41 48.48
N ASP A 302 -25.77 -9.77 49.08
CA ASP A 302 -26.87 -10.45 49.77
C ASP A 302 -27.98 -10.97 48.83
N TYR A 303 -27.93 -10.63 47.54
CA TYR A 303 -29.00 -10.90 46.57
C TYR A 303 -28.67 -12.04 45.60
N GLY A 304 -27.61 -12.82 45.81
CA GLY A 304 -27.29 -13.99 44.97
C GLY A 304 -27.06 -13.62 43.50
N THR A 305 -27.54 -14.42 42.53
CA THR A 305 -27.24 -14.22 41.09
C THR A 305 -27.87 -12.96 40.47
N TRP A 306 -28.66 -12.19 41.23
CA TRP A 306 -29.25 -10.93 40.76
C TRP A 306 -28.21 -9.89 40.32
N TYR A 307 -27.00 -9.90 40.89
CA TYR A 307 -25.94 -8.99 40.45
C TYR A 307 -25.50 -9.23 39.00
N LEU A 308 -25.52 -10.49 38.49
CA LEU A 308 -25.16 -10.79 37.09
C LEU A 308 -26.20 -10.23 36.12
N MET A 309 -27.49 -10.31 36.50
CA MET A 309 -28.58 -9.72 35.72
C MET A 309 -28.47 -8.19 35.70
N ALA A 310 -28.20 -7.58 36.87
CA ALA A 310 -27.98 -6.14 36.97
C ALA A 310 -26.76 -5.67 36.15
N LEU A 311 -25.66 -6.41 36.19
CA LEU A 311 -24.44 -6.11 35.46
C LEU A 311 -24.64 -6.25 33.94
N GLY A 312 -25.35 -7.29 33.49
CA GLY A 312 -25.72 -7.46 32.08
C GLY A 312 -26.63 -6.34 31.58
N ALA A 313 -27.66 -5.98 32.35
CA ALA A 313 -28.55 -4.86 32.01
C ALA A 313 -27.80 -3.51 31.95
N LEU A 314 -26.91 -3.26 32.93
CA LEU A 314 -26.07 -2.07 32.95
C LEU A 314 -25.11 -2.01 31.75
N ALA A 315 -24.48 -3.13 31.41
CA ALA A 315 -23.60 -3.21 30.25
C ALA A 315 -24.36 -2.92 28.95
N ILE A 316 -25.57 -3.48 28.78
CA ILE A 316 -26.44 -3.19 27.62
C ILE A 316 -26.82 -1.71 27.59
N ALA A 317 -27.25 -1.13 28.72
CA ALA A 317 -27.60 0.28 28.79
C ALA A 317 -26.42 1.18 28.41
N ILE A 318 -25.21 0.87 28.87
CA ILE A 318 -24.00 1.61 28.50
C ILE A 318 -23.65 1.39 27.03
N MET A 319 -23.74 0.18 26.49
CA MET A 319 -23.51 -0.06 25.05
C MET A 319 -24.46 0.78 24.17
N LEU A 320 -25.70 1.01 24.60
CA LEU A 320 -26.68 1.81 23.87
C LEU A 320 -26.48 3.32 24.02
N VAL A 321 -26.13 3.80 25.22
CA VAL A 321 -26.06 5.25 25.53
C VAL A 321 -24.65 5.82 25.39
N ALA A 322 -23.64 5.03 25.71
CA ALA A 322 -22.22 5.41 25.71
C ALA A 322 -21.37 4.26 25.12
N PRO A 323 -21.39 4.05 23.79
CA PRO A 323 -20.74 2.90 23.13
C PRO A 323 -19.22 2.82 23.31
N LYS A 324 -18.58 3.91 23.78
CA LYS A 324 -17.15 3.95 24.16
C LYS A 324 -16.92 3.80 25.68
N GLY A 325 -17.95 3.37 26.41
CA GLY A 325 -18.00 3.28 27.87
C GLY A 325 -17.99 4.63 28.59
N ILE A 326 -18.04 4.58 29.92
CA ILE A 326 -18.13 5.76 30.80
C ILE A 326 -16.93 6.68 30.59
N TRP A 327 -15.71 6.14 30.55
CA TRP A 327 -14.53 6.97 30.37
C TRP A 327 -14.43 7.60 28.98
N GLY A 328 -14.84 6.87 27.94
CA GLY A 328 -14.90 7.41 26.58
C GLY A 328 -15.86 8.60 26.48
N TRP A 329 -16.99 8.55 27.19
CA TRP A 329 -17.92 9.67 27.31
C TRP A 329 -17.32 10.88 28.04
N VAL A 330 -16.65 10.66 29.18
CA VAL A 330 -15.95 11.72 29.93
C VAL A 330 -14.86 12.38 29.08
N GLN A 331 -14.04 11.58 28.40
CA GLN A 331 -12.97 12.06 27.53
C GLN A 331 -13.52 12.91 26.38
N ALA A 332 -14.62 12.50 25.76
CA ALA A 332 -15.27 13.26 24.70
C ALA A 332 -15.84 14.60 25.21
N ARG A 333 -16.34 14.64 26.46
CA ARG A 333 -16.97 15.82 27.05
C ARG A 333 -15.99 16.88 27.55
N TYR A 334 -14.82 16.47 28.04
CA TYR A 334 -13.87 17.34 28.75
C TYR A 334 -12.44 17.37 28.15
N ASP A 335 -12.19 16.66 27.03
CA ASP A 335 -10.88 16.56 26.35
C ASP A 335 -9.69 16.21 27.29
N PHE A 336 -9.97 15.39 28.30
CA PHE A 336 -9.05 15.02 29.37
C PHE A 336 -8.65 13.53 29.28
N SER A 337 -7.37 13.22 29.49
CA SER A 337 -6.86 11.84 29.59
C SER A 337 -5.68 11.77 30.56
N ILE A 338 -5.65 10.71 31.35
CA ILE A 338 -4.60 10.41 32.32
C ILE A 338 -3.41 9.77 31.58
N PHE A 339 -3.68 8.90 30.61
CA PHE A 339 -2.68 8.23 29.77
C PHE A 339 -2.76 8.70 28.31
N PRO A 340 -2.16 9.85 27.94
CA PRO A 340 -2.22 10.35 26.58
C PRO A 340 -1.44 9.43 25.62
N THR A 341 -2.17 8.73 24.75
CA THR A 341 -1.63 7.90 23.66
C THR A 341 -1.66 8.62 22.31
N ARG A 342 -2.48 9.68 22.18
CA ARG A 342 -2.60 10.50 20.96
C ARG A 342 -1.45 11.50 20.84
N ARG A 343 -1.07 11.82 19.61
CA ARG A 343 -0.14 12.91 19.28
C ARG A 343 -0.96 14.13 18.88
N ARG A 344 -0.82 15.25 19.59
CA ARG A 344 -1.51 16.51 19.26
C ARG A 344 -0.54 17.44 18.55
N LEU A 345 -0.98 18.08 17.48
CA LEU A 345 -0.24 19.14 16.82
C LEU A 345 -0.67 20.47 17.45
N ILE A 346 0.28 21.25 18.00
CA ILE A 346 0.05 22.57 18.58
C ILE A 346 0.69 23.60 17.64
N GLY A 347 -0.10 24.51 17.09
CA GLY A 347 0.37 25.64 16.27
C GLY A 347 -0.27 26.97 16.73
N PRO A 348 0.05 28.11 16.10
CA PRO A 348 -0.61 29.39 16.38
C PRO A 348 -2.12 29.28 16.13
N ASP A 349 -2.92 30.10 16.82
CA ASP A 349 -4.41 30.02 17.05
C ASP A 349 -5.34 29.99 15.80
N THR A 350 -4.85 29.58 14.63
CA THR A 350 -5.70 29.19 13.52
C THR A 350 -6.23 27.78 13.79
N PRO A 351 -7.56 27.59 13.89
CA PRO A 351 -8.12 26.27 14.15
C PRO A 351 -7.79 25.36 12.96
N VAL A 352 -7.06 24.27 13.23
CA VAL A 352 -6.99 23.13 12.31
C VAL A 352 -8.42 22.58 12.21
N PRO A 353 -9.01 22.47 11.00
CA PRO A 353 -10.36 21.93 10.87
C PRO A 353 -10.42 20.51 11.44
N ASP A 354 -11.40 20.23 12.31
CA ASP A 354 -11.65 18.88 12.80
C ASP A 354 -12.33 18.06 11.70
N TYR A 355 -11.52 17.43 10.85
CA TYR A 355 -11.96 16.60 9.72
C TYR A 355 -12.66 15.29 10.16
N THR A 356 -12.89 15.07 11.46
CA THR A 356 -13.55 13.87 11.99
C THR A 356 -14.99 14.09 12.44
N GLN A 357 -15.49 15.33 12.39
CA GLN A 357 -16.90 15.61 12.67
C GLN A 357 -17.75 15.46 11.41
N PRO A 358 -18.97 14.88 11.51
CA PRO A 358 -19.96 15.05 10.47
C PRO A 358 -20.24 16.55 10.29
N VAL A 359 -20.23 17.01 9.03
CA VAL A 359 -20.62 18.38 8.68
C VAL A 359 -22.02 18.62 9.26
N GLN A 360 -22.18 19.68 10.05
CA GLN A 360 -23.49 20.07 10.58
C GLN A 360 -24.49 20.20 9.42
N GLU A 361 -25.67 19.60 9.59
CA GLU A 361 -26.78 19.68 8.64
C GLU A 361 -27.08 21.14 8.30
N VAL A 362 -26.62 21.59 7.14
CA VAL A 362 -27.23 22.74 6.48
C VAL A 362 -28.48 22.19 5.82
N MET A 363 -29.64 22.58 6.35
CA MET A 363 -30.95 22.19 5.82
C MET A 363 -31.01 22.42 4.30
N ALA A 364 -31.18 21.33 3.55
CA ALA A 364 -31.35 21.36 2.10
C ALA A 364 -32.62 22.13 1.71
N PRO A 365 -32.59 22.99 0.66
CA PRO A 365 -33.81 23.45 0.02
C PRO A 365 -34.46 22.29 -0.76
N ALA A 366 -35.79 22.31 -0.82
CA ALA A 366 -36.61 21.29 -1.47
C ALA A 366 -36.31 21.13 -2.98
N PRO A 367 -36.48 19.92 -3.54
CA PRO A 367 -36.12 19.61 -4.92
C PRO A 367 -37.05 20.32 -5.92
N VAL A 368 -36.48 21.11 -6.84
CA VAL A 368 -37.21 21.68 -7.97
C VAL A 368 -37.11 20.75 -9.17
N GLY A 369 -38.27 20.36 -9.70
CA GLY A 369 -38.43 19.48 -10.85
C GLY A 369 -37.88 20.09 -12.15
N VAL A 370 -37.39 19.21 -13.01
CA VAL A 370 -36.80 19.52 -14.31
C VAL A 370 -37.91 19.86 -15.32
N SER A 371 -37.92 21.09 -15.85
CA SER A 371 -38.43 21.37 -17.19
C SER A 371 -37.60 22.47 -17.84
N GLY A 372 -37.35 22.31 -19.14
CA GLY A 372 -36.48 23.18 -19.91
C GLY A 372 -37.02 24.60 -20.03
N ALA A 373 -36.20 25.56 -19.60
CA ALA A 373 -36.22 26.95 -20.02
C ALA A 373 -34.84 27.55 -19.72
N GLU A 374 -34.37 28.44 -20.59
CA GLU A 374 -33.11 29.18 -20.46
C GLU A 374 -32.90 29.72 -19.04
N LEU A 375 -31.74 29.46 -18.45
CA LEU A 375 -31.41 29.90 -17.09
C LEU A 375 -31.03 31.39 -17.07
N PRO A 376 -31.50 32.18 -16.08
CA PRO A 376 -31.14 33.59 -15.96
C PRO A 376 -29.68 33.78 -15.53
N ASN A 377 -29.11 34.93 -15.92
CA ASN A 377 -27.71 35.36 -15.75
C ASN A 377 -27.17 35.55 -14.31
N GLU A 378 -27.72 34.88 -13.29
CA GLU A 378 -27.20 34.97 -11.91
C GLU A 378 -27.13 33.58 -11.23
N VAL A 379 -26.07 32.83 -11.53
CA VAL A 379 -25.64 31.70 -10.67
C VAL A 379 -24.19 31.97 -10.26
N THR A 380 -24.02 32.90 -9.33
CA THR A 380 -22.74 33.12 -8.67
C THR A 380 -22.73 32.29 -7.38
N THR A 381 -21.80 31.34 -7.32
CA THR A 381 -21.22 30.73 -6.12
C THR A 381 -22.11 29.91 -5.16
N MET A 382 -22.22 28.61 -5.41
CA MET A 382 -22.15 27.61 -4.33
C MET A 382 -21.41 26.38 -4.88
N PHE A 383 -20.14 26.23 -4.55
CA PHE A 383 -19.41 24.97 -4.69
C PHE A 383 -18.91 24.61 -3.29
N ASP A 384 -18.85 23.33 -2.99
CA ASP A 384 -18.66 22.85 -1.63
C ASP A 384 -17.16 22.77 -1.26
N ILE A 385 -16.31 22.55 -2.26
CA ILE A 385 -14.85 22.43 -2.12
C ILE A 385 -14.15 23.08 -3.33
N GLU A 386 -12.99 23.69 -3.10
CA GLU A 386 -12.12 24.24 -4.15
C GLU A 386 -10.73 23.58 -4.16
N THR A 387 -10.10 23.54 -5.33
CA THR A 387 -8.71 23.11 -5.53
C THR A 387 -8.16 23.72 -6.83
N ASP A 388 -6.85 23.70 -7.08
CA ASP A 388 -6.35 24.12 -8.40
C ASP A 388 -6.56 23.02 -9.45
N VAL A 389 -6.24 21.76 -9.11
CA VAL A 389 -6.45 20.61 -10.00
C VAL A 389 -7.30 19.52 -9.35
N LEU A 390 -8.38 19.12 -10.03
CA LEU A 390 -9.15 17.92 -9.68
C LEU A 390 -8.67 16.74 -10.53
N ILE A 391 -8.34 15.62 -9.89
CA ILE A 391 -7.88 14.39 -10.55
C ILE A 391 -8.92 13.30 -10.33
N VAL A 392 -9.46 12.75 -11.42
CA VAL A 392 -10.48 11.69 -11.36
C VAL A 392 -9.85 10.35 -11.68
N GLY A 393 -9.73 9.48 -10.66
CA GLY A 393 -9.13 8.16 -10.76
C GLY A 393 -7.75 8.07 -10.11
N SER A 394 -7.49 6.99 -9.35
CA SER A 394 -6.25 6.78 -8.59
C SER A 394 -5.25 5.79 -9.22
N GLY A 395 -5.52 5.37 -10.47
CA GLY A 395 -4.60 4.50 -11.22
C GLY A 395 -3.26 5.17 -11.55
N PRO A 396 -2.36 4.52 -12.32
CA PRO A 396 -1.00 4.99 -12.56
C PRO A 396 -0.92 6.42 -13.10
N ALA A 397 -1.85 6.82 -13.98
CA ALA A 397 -1.91 8.19 -14.50
C ALA A 397 -2.28 9.20 -13.40
N GLY A 398 -3.42 8.99 -12.73
CA GLY A 398 -3.93 9.93 -11.72
C GLY A 398 -3.05 10.00 -10.48
N GLY A 399 -2.58 8.86 -9.98
CA GLY A 399 -1.64 8.80 -8.86
C GLY A 399 -0.33 9.53 -9.17
N ALA A 400 0.24 9.34 -10.37
CA ALA A 400 1.45 10.06 -10.77
C ALA A 400 1.20 11.56 -10.93
N SER A 401 0.07 11.96 -11.51
CA SER A 401 -0.30 13.38 -11.59
C SER A 401 -0.41 14.03 -10.22
N ALA A 402 -1.06 13.35 -9.28
CA ALA A 402 -1.22 13.81 -7.91
C ALA A 402 0.14 13.97 -7.21
N ALA A 403 1.01 12.96 -7.32
CA ALA A 403 2.35 13.00 -6.74
C ALA A 403 3.21 14.14 -7.31
N LEU A 404 3.21 14.30 -8.65
CA LEU A 404 3.98 15.34 -9.31
C LEU A 404 3.47 16.74 -8.98
N LEU A 405 2.16 16.98 -9.11
CA LEU A 405 1.55 18.29 -8.78
C LEU A 405 1.82 18.68 -7.33
N SER A 406 1.65 17.75 -6.39
CA SER A 406 1.95 17.99 -4.98
C SER A 406 3.44 18.24 -4.73
N SER A 407 4.34 17.49 -5.38
CA SER A 407 5.79 17.73 -5.29
C SER A 407 6.21 19.10 -5.83
N TYR A 408 5.40 19.67 -6.74
CA TYR A 408 5.57 21.01 -7.28
C TYR A 408 4.88 22.10 -6.46
N GLY A 409 4.18 21.74 -5.39
CA GLY A 409 3.43 22.67 -4.53
C GLY A 409 2.07 23.09 -5.06
N ILE A 410 1.48 22.36 -6.02
CA ILE A 410 0.17 22.67 -6.61
C ILE A 410 -0.96 21.95 -5.84
N PRO A 411 -1.90 22.69 -5.21
CA PRO A 411 -3.07 22.14 -4.56
C PRO A 411 -3.91 21.25 -5.48
N ASN A 412 -4.10 19.99 -5.08
CA ASN A 412 -4.90 19.04 -5.85
C ASN A 412 -5.74 18.12 -4.96
N ILE A 413 -6.91 17.77 -5.50
CA ILE A 413 -7.79 16.74 -4.94
C ILE A 413 -7.81 15.57 -5.92
N MET A 414 -7.54 14.37 -5.43
CA MET A 414 -7.72 13.14 -6.19
C MET A 414 -8.94 12.38 -5.65
N ILE A 415 -9.87 12.03 -6.53
CA ILE A 415 -11.05 11.24 -6.17
C ILE A 415 -10.96 9.83 -6.75
N GLU A 416 -11.42 8.85 -5.97
CA GLU A 416 -11.47 7.44 -6.36
C GLU A 416 -12.85 6.87 -6.03
N LYS A 417 -13.50 6.26 -7.02
CA LYS A 417 -14.83 5.65 -6.89
C LYS A 417 -14.84 4.47 -5.93
N TYR A 418 -13.74 3.73 -5.83
CA TYR A 418 -13.61 2.57 -4.95
C TYR A 418 -13.12 2.94 -3.55
N GLY A 419 -13.32 2.04 -2.58
CA GLY A 419 -12.77 2.17 -1.22
C GLY A 419 -11.38 1.57 -1.06
N TRP A 420 -10.73 1.24 -2.18
CA TRP A 420 -9.46 0.52 -2.25
C TRP A 420 -8.71 0.96 -3.51
N LEU A 421 -7.40 0.81 -3.48
CA LEU A 421 -6.52 0.85 -4.66
C LEU A 421 -6.55 -0.52 -5.36
N ALA A 422 -5.76 -0.69 -6.42
CA ALA A 422 -5.49 -1.93 -7.11
C ALA A 422 -5.69 -3.22 -6.29
N ASN A 423 -6.76 -3.97 -6.56
CA ASN A 423 -7.07 -5.23 -5.89
C ASN A 423 -6.91 -6.47 -6.80
N THR A 424 -6.25 -6.30 -7.94
CA THR A 424 -5.77 -7.35 -8.86
C THR A 424 -4.43 -6.94 -9.46
N PRO A 425 -3.54 -7.88 -9.84
CA PRO A 425 -2.17 -7.57 -10.25
C PRO A 425 -2.04 -6.63 -11.45
N ARG A 426 -3.00 -6.62 -12.39
CA ARG A 426 -3.05 -5.74 -13.58
C ARG A 426 -1.68 -5.57 -14.26
N ALA A 427 -1.30 -4.34 -14.65
CA ALA A 427 -0.02 -4.03 -15.24
C ALA A 427 1.14 -4.32 -14.27
N HIS A 428 2.33 -4.64 -14.80
CA HIS A 428 3.44 -5.10 -13.97
C HIS A 428 4.84 -4.82 -14.49
N ILE A 429 5.02 -4.76 -15.80
CA ILE A 429 6.31 -4.36 -16.36
C ILE A 429 6.46 -2.85 -16.17
N THR A 430 7.46 -2.44 -15.39
CA THR A 430 7.80 -1.03 -15.17
C THR A 430 9.12 -0.74 -15.88
N ASN A 431 9.04 0.00 -17.00
CA ASN A 431 10.19 0.29 -17.85
C ASN A 431 11.08 1.40 -17.27
N GLN A 432 12.25 1.61 -17.88
CA GLN A 432 13.24 2.58 -17.42
C GLN A 432 12.67 3.99 -17.34
N ARG A 433 11.84 4.41 -18.32
CA ARG A 433 11.26 5.75 -18.32
C ARG A 433 10.35 6.01 -17.13
N THR A 434 9.56 5.03 -16.72
CA THR A 434 8.75 5.14 -15.51
C THR A 434 9.60 5.14 -14.26
N MET A 435 10.63 4.28 -14.19
CA MET A 435 11.54 4.26 -13.05
C MET A 435 12.30 5.58 -12.86
N GLU A 436 12.59 6.32 -13.93
CA GLU A 436 13.13 7.68 -13.85
C GLU A 436 12.17 8.67 -13.19
N VAL A 437 10.88 8.59 -13.50
CA VAL A 437 9.85 9.42 -12.84
C VAL A 437 9.75 9.06 -11.35
N LEU A 438 9.78 7.76 -11.02
CA LEU A 438 9.80 7.30 -9.62
C LEU A 438 11.07 7.75 -8.88
N ARG A 439 12.21 7.79 -9.57
CA ARG A 439 13.49 8.29 -9.04
C ARG A 439 13.41 9.77 -8.71
N GLU A 440 12.84 10.59 -9.59
CA GLU A 440 12.61 12.01 -9.31
C GLU A 440 11.68 12.22 -8.10
N LEU A 441 10.62 11.42 -8.00
CA LEU A 441 9.70 11.43 -6.85
C LEU A 441 10.32 10.86 -5.57
N GLY A 442 11.53 10.31 -5.61
CA GLY A 442 12.23 9.73 -4.46
C GLY A 442 11.66 8.39 -3.98
N ILE A 443 10.95 7.67 -4.85
CA ILE A 443 10.27 6.39 -4.53
C ILE A 443 10.78 5.22 -5.39
N GLU A 444 11.87 5.41 -6.14
CA GLU A 444 12.54 4.35 -6.91
C GLU A 444 12.95 3.17 -6.02
N GLU A 445 13.59 3.42 -4.88
CA GLU A 445 14.09 2.35 -4.00
C GLU A 445 12.95 1.56 -3.35
N GLU A 446 11.87 2.22 -2.92
CA GLU A 446 10.68 1.53 -2.40
C GLU A 446 10.03 0.65 -3.49
N ALA A 447 9.98 1.12 -4.74
CA ALA A 447 9.50 0.33 -5.86
C ALA A 447 10.41 -0.89 -6.12
N LYS A 448 11.75 -0.70 -6.11
CA LYS A 448 12.72 -1.79 -6.29
C LYS A 448 12.56 -2.85 -5.21
N GLU A 449 12.48 -2.46 -3.94
CA GLU A 449 12.33 -3.38 -2.79
C GLU A 449 11.11 -4.31 -2.91
N LYS A 450 10.01 -3.82 -3.48
CA LYS A 450 8.79 -4.61 -3.66
C LYS A 450 8.67 -5.26 -5.04
N SER A 451 9.61 -4.99 -5.96
CA SER A 451 9.63 -5.54 -7.31
C SER A 451 10.37 -6.89 -7.38
N VAL A 452 10.18 -7.60 -8.49
CA VAL A 452 11.08 -8.66 -8.94
C VAL A 452 12.10 -8.05 -9.91
N PRO A 453 13.40 -8.27 -9.70
CA PRO A 453 14.44 -7.63 -10.48
C PRO A 453 14.57 -8.23 -11.88
N GLN A 454 15.13 -7.42 -12.81
CA GLN A 454 15.29 -7.71 -14.23
C GLN A 454 15.83 -9.11 -14.56
N GLU A 455 16.80 -9.59 -13.80
CA GLU A 455 17.46 -10.89 -13.97
C GLU A 455 16.52 -12.09 -13.78
N LEU A 456 15.44 -11.94 -13.00
CA LEU A 456 14.44 -12.99 -12.79
C LEU A 456 13.28 -12.93 -13.79
N MET A 457 13.27 -11.93 -14.68
CA MET A 457 12.18 -11.70 -15.63
C MET A 457 12.45 -12.25 -17.04
N GLY A 458 13.72 -12.48 -17.36
CA GLY A 458 14.22 -12.36 -18.73
C GLY A 458 14.13 -13.58 -19.64
N ASN A 459 13.60 -14.74 -19.22
CA ASN A 459 13.69 -15.97 -20.03
C ASN A 459 12.50 -16.23 -20.97
N ASN A 460 11.55 -15.32 -21.16
CA ASN A 460 10.30 -15.52 -21.94
C ASN A 460 10.19 -16.83 -22.74
N VAL A 461 9.46 -17.79 -22.17
CA VAL A 461 9.51 -19.22 -22.51
C VAL A 461 8.30 -19.59 -23.36
N PHE A 462 8.52 -20.30 -24.47
CA PHE A 462 7.48 -20.88 -25.33
C PHE A 462 7.47 -22.41 -25.15
N CYS A 463 6.40 -22.98 -24.63
CA CYS A 463 6.33 -24.39 -24.22
C CYS A 463 4.98 -25.02 -24.55
N THR A 464 4.88 -26.35 -24.46
CA THR A 464 3.59 -27.06 -24.62
C THR A 464 2.77 -27.08 -23.32
N SER A 465 3.45 -27.04 -22.19
CA SER A 465 2.95 -26.81 -20.83
C SER A 465 4.15 -26.52 -19.93
N LEU A 466 3.98 -26.08 -18.69
CA LEU A 466 5.13 -25.83 -17.80
C LEU A 466 5.95 -27.09 -17.49
N ALA A 467 5.29 -28.24 -17.33
CA ALA A 467 5.94 -29.54 -17.13
C ALA A 467 6.34 -30.22 -18.46
N GLY A 468 5.84 -29.69 -19.57
CA GLY A 468 6.04 -30.22 -20.92
C GLY A 468 7.31 -29.73 -21.59
N GLU A 469 7.32 -29.84 -22.91
CA GLU A 469 8.48 -29.51 -23.74
C GLU A 469 8.59 -27.99 -23.92
N GLU A 470 9.82 -27.49 -23.79
CA GLU A 470 10.17 -26.14 -24.24
C GLU A 470 10.40 -26.13 -25.75
N ILE A 471 9.56 -25.41 -26.47
CA ILE A 471 9.64 -25.25 -27.93
C ILE A 471 10.73 -24.24 -28.29
N GLY A 472 10.86 -23.19 -27.49
CA GLY A 472 11.87 -22.16 -27.65
C GLY A 472 11.87 -21.15 -26.52
N ARG A 473 12.87 -20.27 -26.56
CA ARG A 473 13.11 -19.26 -25.54
C ARG A 473 13.66 -17.98 -26.15
N LEU A 474 13.24 -16.84 -25.62
CA LEU A 474 13.82 -15.54 -25.95
C LEU A 474 14.32 -14.85 -24.68
N LEU A 475 15.54 -14.31 -24.72
CA LEU A 475 16.00 -13.41 -23.67
C LEU A 475 15.38 -12.02 -23.87
N THR A 476 14.65 -11.55 -22.85
CA THR A 476 13.79 -10.37 -22.92
C THR A 476 14.17 -9.30 -21.90
N TRP A 477 13.58 -8.11 -22.06
CA TRP A 477 13.74 -6.99 -21.15
C TRP A 477 15.21 -6.64 -20.94
N GLY A 478 15.99 -6.62 -22.02
CA GLY A 478 17.41 -6.28 -21.99
C GLY A 478 18.34 -7.36 -21.39
N ASN A 479 17.85 -8.57 -21.09
CA ASN A 479 18.70 -9.61 -20.48
C ASN A 479 19.67 -10.30 -21.45
N HIS A 480 19.45 -10.22 -22.77
CA HIS A 480 20.42 -10.74 -23.72
C HIS A 480 21.71 -9.90 -23.63
N PRO A 481 22.93 -10.47 -23.56
CA PRO A 481 24.17 -9.70 -23.43
C PRO A 481 24.35 -8.60 -24.48
N SER A 482 23.95 -8.87 -25.74
CA SER A 482 24.01 -7.87 -26.82
C SER A 482 23.00 -6.73 -26.68
N ARG A 483 22.02 -6.86 -25.78
CA ARG A 483 21.00 -5.83 -25.48
C ARG A 483 21.25 -5.18 -24.13
N LYS A 484 21.85 -5.91 -23.18
CA LYS A 484 22.11 -5.42 -21.82
C LYS A 484 22.88 -4.10 -21.81
N ALA A 485 23.92 -3.98 -22.66
CA ALA A 485 24.66 -2.74 -22.81
C ALA A 485 23.78 -1.59 -23.33
N ASP A 486 22.90 -1.83 -24.32
CA ASP A 486 21.97 -0.79 -24.81
C ASP A 486 21.06 -0.28 -23.69
N TYR A 487 20.57 -1.18 -22.82
CA TYR A 487 19.70 -0.83 -21.69
C TYR A 487 20.46 -0.09 -20.58
N ASP A 488 21.63 -0.59 -20.18
CA ASP A 488 22.45 0.02 -19.12
C ASP A 488 22.99 1.40 -19.53
N LEU A 489 23.24 1.65 -20.83
CA LEU A 489 23.66 2.96 -21.35
C LEU A 489 22.51 3.98 -21.48
N ALA A 490 21.27 3.52 -21.61
CA ALA A 490 20.15 4.44 -21.88
C ALA A 490 19.62 5.15 -20.63
N SER A 491 19.80 4.56 -19.45
CA SER A 491 19.20 5.07 -18.21
C SER A 491 19.97 4.57 -16.97
N PRO A 492 20.07 5.37 -15.89
CA PRO A 492 20.59 4.89 -14.61
C PRO A 492 19.64 3.88 -13.94
N CYS A 493 18.37 3.83 -14.39
CA CYS A 493 17.35 2.96 -13.85
C CYS A 493 17.29 1.62 -14.60
N ARG A 494 16.77 0.58 -13.95
CA ARG A 494 16.53 -0.74 -14.57
C ARG A 494 15.04 -1.03 -14.67
N ILE A 495 14.66 -1.82 -15.68
CA ILE A 495 13.31 -2.39 -15.79
C ILE A 495 13.06 -3.38 -14.65
N CYS A 496 11.83 -3.43 -14.13
CA CYS A 496 11.44 -4.39 -13.09
C CYS A 496 10.01 -4.90 -13.29
N ASP A 497 9.65 -5.95 -12.54
CA ASP A 497 8.28 -6.45 -12.45
C ASP A 497 7.70 -6.07 -11.09
N ILE A 498 6.79 -5.10 -11.08
CA ILE A 498 6.02 -4.72 -9.91
C ILE A 498 4.53 -4.66 -10.27
N PRO A 499 3.70 -5.61 -9.79
CA PRO A 499 2.27 -5.58 -10.08
C PRO A 499 1.64 -4.32 -9.50
N GLN A 500 0.58 -3.85 -10.15
CA GLN A 500 -0.11 -2.61 -9.80
C GLN A 500 -0.66 -2.62 -8.36
N THR A 501 -0.95 -3.79 -7.78
CA THR A 501 -1.31 -3.98 -6.36
C THR A 501 -0.24 -3.49 -5.39
N LEU A 502 1.01 -3.35 -5.83
CA LEU A 502 2.08 -2.76 -5.05
C LEU A 502 2.46 -1.36 -5.52
N LEU A 503 2.53 -1.15 -6.84
CA LEU A 503 3.00 0.12 -7.39
C LEU A 503 2.03 1.27 -7.09
N GLU A 504 0.72 1.02 -7.22
CA GLU A 504 -0.31 2.04 -7.02
C GLU A 504 -0.31 2.59 -5.58
N PRO A 505 -0.24 1.77 -4.51
CA PRO A 505 -0.03 2.26 -3.15
C PRO A 505 1.24 3.10 -2.94
N ILE A 506 2.36 2.76 -3.60
CA ILE A 506 3.61 3.55 -3.47
C ILE A 506 3.40 4.96 -4.05
N ILE A 507 2.85 5.05 -5.26
CA ILE A 507 2.63 6.32 -5.95
C ILE A 507 1.58 7.17 -5.22
N VAL A 508 0.44 6.58 -4.85
CA VAL A 508 -0.63 7.29 -4.13
C VAL A 508 -0.18 7.68 -2.73
N GLY A 509 0.56 6.81 -2.04
CA GLY A 509 1.19 7.12 -0.76
C GLY A 509 2.11 8.33 -0.88
N LYS A 510 2.93 8.40 -1.94
CA LYS A 510 3.77 9.57 -2.21
C LYS A 510 2.98 10.84 -2.48
N ALA A 511 1.88 10.74 -3.22
CA ALA A 511 1.00 11.87 -3.48
C ALA A 511 0.42 12.45 -2.18
N MET A 512 -0.09 11.58 -1.30
CA MET A 512 -0.63 11.97 0.00
C MET A 512 0.45 12.56 0.92
N GLU A 513 1.65 11.96 0.95
CA GLU A 513 2.80 12.49 1.71
C GLU A 513 3.18 13.90 1.24
N SER A 514 3.08 14.16 -0.07
CA SER A 514 3.49 15.42 -0.68
C SER A 514 2.42 16.51 -0.62
N GLY A 515 1.19 16.19 -0.21
CA GLY A 515 0.11 17.17 0.00
C GLY A 515 -1.21 16.94 -0.75
N THR A 516 -1.34 15.85 -1.52
CA THR A 516 -2.61 15.54 -2.20
C THR A 516 -3.71 15.20 -1.19
N VAL A 517 -4.86 15.85 -1.34
CA VAL A 517 -6.08 15.45 -0.63
C VAL A 517 -6.76 14.34 -1.44
N THR A 518 -6.74 13.11 -0.91
CA THR A 518 -7.35 11.96 -1.58
C THR A 518 -8.72 11.64 -0.97
N ARG A 519 -9.74 11.45 -1.81
CA ARG A 519 -11.09 11.04 -1.39
C ARG A 519 -11.49 9.73 -2.06
N PHE A 520 -11.42 8.65 -1.30
CA PHE A 520 -11.97 7.35 -1.70
C PHE A 520 -13.49 7.33 -1.62
N LYS A 521 -14.10 6.31 -2.22
CA LYS A 521 -15.56 6.16 -2.32
C LYS A 521 -16.25 7.42 -2.86
N THR A 522 -15.57 8.21 -3.69
CA THR A 522 -16.09 9.43 -4.31
C THR A 522 -16.12 9.24 -5.81
N GLU A 523 -17.32 9.16 -6.37
CA GLU A 523 -17.53 8.87 -7.79
C GLU A 523 -17.79 10.16 -8.56
N TYR A 524 -17.05 10.37 -9.64
CA TYR A 524 -17.34 11.42 -10.60
C TYR A 524 -18.66 11.16 -11.32
N VAL A 525 -19.49 12.19 -11.50
CA VAL A 525 -20.80 12.12 -12.17
C VAL A 525 -20.81 12.93 -13.45
N SER A 526 -20.50 14.23 -13.37
CA SER A 526 -20.51 15.15 -14.50
C SER A 526 -19.63 16.36 -14.24
N HIS A 527 -19.36 17.16 -15.28
CA HIS A 527 -18.73 18.47 -15.13
C HIS A 527 -19.35 19.51 -16.06
N MET A 528 -19.14 20.77 -15.72
CA MET A 528 -19.27 21.91 -16.62
C MET A 528 -17.97 22.70 -16.55
N GLN A 529 -17.62 23.39 -17.63
CA GLN A 529 -16.43 24.24 -17.68
C GLN A 529 -16.79 25.63 -18.21
N ASP A 530 -16.08 26.63 -17.71
CA ASP A 530 -16.19 28.03 -18.10
C ASP A 530 -14.80 28.63 -18.37
N ALA A 531 -14.76 29.93 -18.64
CA ALA A 531 -13.51 30.63 -18.93
C ALA A 531 -12.48 30.58 -17.79
N ASN A 532 -12.89 30.29 -16.55
CA ASN A 532 -12.07 30.37 -15.34
C ASN A 532 -11.85 29.02 -14.64
N GLY A 533 -12.45 27.92 -15.10
CA GLY A 533 -12.32 26.63 -14.43
C GLY A 533 -13.33 25.57 -14.83
N VAL A 534 -13.36 24.51 -14.04
CA VAL A 534 -14.23 23.34 -14.16
C VAL A 534 -14.98 23.16 -12.84
N VAL A 535 -16.29 22.92 -12.90
CA VAL A 535 -17.09 22.49 -11.75
C VAL A 535 -17.48 21.04 -11.99
N ALA A 536 -16.94 20.13 -11.17
CA ALA A 536 -17.28 18.72 -11.21
C ALA A 536 -18.34 18.39 -10.15
N THR A 537 -19.37 17.66 -10.57
CA THR A 537 -20.34 17.03 -9.67
C THR A 537 -19.85 15.64 -9.32
N VAL A 538 -19.77 15.35 -8.03
CA VAL A 538 -19.27 14.07 -7.51
C VAL A 538 -20.24 13.52 -6.45
N ARG A 539 -20.30 12.20 -6.34
CA ARG A 539 -21.12 11.50 -5.34
C ARG A 539 -20.24 10.83 -4.31
N ASP A 540 -20.37 11.23 -3.05
CA ASP A 540 -19.87 10.48 -1.90
C ASP A 540 -20.69 9.21 -1.73
N ARG A 541 -20.08 8.04 -1.93
CA ARG A 541 -20.74 6.74 -1.84
C ARG A 541 -20.84 6.21 -0.40
N VAL A 542 -20.29 6.92 0.59
CA VAL A 542 -20.49 6.63 2.02
C VAL A 542 -21.76 7.29 2.51
N ALA A 543 -21.90 8.59 2.26
CA ALA A 543 -23.08 9.36 2.66
C ALA A 543 -24.25 9.28 1.65
N ASP A 544 -23.98 8.77 0.44
CA ASP A 544 -24.87 8.84 -0.74
C ASP A 544 -25.32 10.28 -1.07
N GLN A 545 -24.39 11.23 -0.88
CA GLN A 545 -24.63 12.65 -1.11
C GLN A 545 -23.83 13.13 -2.32
N THR A 546 -24.46 14.00 -3.11
CA THR A 546 -23.82 14.65 -4.25
C THR A 546 -23.37 16.05 -3.84
N TYR A 547 -22.15 16.42 -4.22
CA TYR A 547 -21.59 17.75 -3.95
C TYR A 547 -20.71 18.18 -5.13
N ARG A 548 -20.28 19.45 -5.13
CA ARG A 548 -19.56 20.08 -6.25
C ARG A 548 -18.15 20.49 -5.84
N ILE A 549 -17.19 20.18 -6.70
CA ILE A 549 -15.79 20.60 -6.57
C ILE A 549 -15.47 21.59 -7.69
N ARG A 550 -15.05 22.80 -7.33
CA ARG A 550 -14.49 23.78 -8.27
C ARG A 550 -13.00 23.54 -8.40
N ALA A 551 -12.52 23.43 -9.64
CA ALA A 551 -11.11 23.37 -9.96
C ALA A 551 -10.75 24.32 -11.11
N ARG A 552 -9.50 24.76 -11.20
CA ARG A 552 -9.03 25.50 -12.39
C ARG A 552 -8.84 24.57 -13.58
N TYR A 553 -8.37 23.35 -13.33
CA TYR A 553 -8.24 22.30 -14.33
C TYR A 553 -8.71 20.95 -13.77
N MET A 554 -9.13 20.06 -14.67
CA MET A 554 -9.49 18.68 -14.32
C MET A 554 -8.67 17.69 -15.15
N ILE A 555 -8.16 16.65 -14.48
CA ILE A 555 -7.49 15.52 -15.11
C ILE A 555 -8.44 14.31 -15.09
N GLY A 556 -8.81 13.83 -16.27
CA GLY A 556 -9.56 12.59 -16.48
C GLY A 556 -8.63 11.39 -16.58
N ALA A 557 -8.45 10.69 -15.47
CA ALA A 557 -7.66 9.45 -15.35
C ALA A 557 -8.55 8.26 -14.94
N ASP A 558 -9.80 8.25 -15.40
CA ASP A 558 -10.88 7.34 -15.01
C ASP A 558 -10.91 6.00 -15.79
N GLY A 559 -9.89 5.77 -16.61
CA GLY A 559 -9.58 4.46 -17.21
C GLY A 559 -10.33 4.14 -18.51
N ALA A 560 -10.30 2.87 -18.91
CA ALA A 560 -10.75 2.42 -20.25
C ALA A 560 -12.25 2.63 -20.56
N ARG A 561 -13.07 2.91 -19.54
CA ARG A 561 -14.50 3.25 -19.70
C ARG A 561 -14.75 4.68 -19.25
N SER A 562 -13.88 5.59 -19.69
CA SER A 562 -13.87 6.98 -19.26
C SER A 562 -15.16 7.69 -19.66
N ILE A 563 -15.96 8.05 -18.66
CA ILE A 563 -17.15 8.88 -18.86
C ILE A 563 -16.79 10.34 -19.12
N ILE A 564 -15.58 10.76 -18.71
CA ILE A 564 -15.06 12.10 -18.99
C ILE A 564 -14.79 12.26 -20.48
N THR A 565 -14.14 11.29 -21.12
CA THR A 565 -13.89 11.34 -22.57
C THR A 565 -15.18 11.39 -23.38
N GLU A 566 -16.20 10.64 -22.96
CA GLU A 566 -17.53 10.63 -23.56
C GLU A 566 -18.23 11.98 -23.40
N GLN A 567 -18.29 12.53 -22.18
CA GLN A 567 -18.95 13.80 -21.89
C GLN A 567 -18.25 15.01 -22.55
N LEU A 568 -16.93 14.95 -22.74
CA LEU A 568 -16.21 15.97 -23.52
C LEU A 568 -16.47 15.85 -25.03
N GLY A 569 -16.90 14.68 -25.49
CA GLY A 569 -17.01 14.34 -26.91
C GLY A 569 -15.64 14.27 -27.57
N LEU A 570 -14.63 13.66 -26.90
CA LEU A 570 -13.33 13.48 -27.52
C LEU A 570 -13.43 12.42 -28.64
N PRO A 571 -12.92 12.71 -29.84
CA PRO A 571 -12.97 11.78 -30.96
C PRO A 571 -12.09 10.55 -30.68
N MET A 572 -12.69 9.36 -30.75
CA MET A 572 -12.02 8.08 -30.58
C MET A 572 -11.92 7.35 -31.92
N GLU A 573 -10.73 6.87 -32.27
CA GLU A 573 -10.44 6.05 -33.45
C GLU A 573 -10.22 4.59 -33.02
N GLY A 574 -10.74 3.63 -33.78
CA GLY A 574 -10.55 2.19 -33.56
C GLY A 574 -11.77 1.47 -32.99
N GLU A 575 -11.56 0.25 -32.47
CA GLU A 575 -12.60 -0.69 -32.05
C GLU A 575 -12.35 -1.23 -30.64
N MET A 576 -13.41 -1.35 -29.84
CA MET A 576 -13.38 -2.00 -28.52
C MET A 576 -13.89 -3.43 -28.64
N GLY A 577 -13.46 -4.31 -27.73
CA GLY A 577 -14.09 -5.62 -27.60
C GLY A 577 -13.72 -6.66 -28.67
N LEU A 578 -12.51 -6.57 -29.24
CA LEU A 578 -12.08 -7.44 -30.34
C LEU A 578 -12.04 -8.92 -29.96
N GLU A 579 -11.50 -9.25 -28.78
CA GLU A 579 -11.42 -10.62 -28.27
C GLU A 579 -11.62 -10.67 -26.75
N GLY A 580 -12.13 -11.79 -26.24
CA GLY A 580 -12.41 -12.01 -24.82
C GLY A 580 -11.24 -12.71 -24.14
N SER A 581 -10.86 -12.25 -22.96
CA SER A 581 -9.82 -12.89 -22.16
C SER A 581 -10.21 -13.00 -20.69
N MET A 582 -9.88 -14.13 -20.10
CA MET A 582 -10.03 -14.41 -18.68
C MET A 582 -8.67 -14.40 -17.98
N ASN A 583 -8.69 -13.90 -16.76
CA ASN A 583 -7.59 -13.89 -15.82
C ASN A 583 -7.96 -14.78 -14.63
N ILE A 584 -7.17 -15.82 -14.40
CA ILE A 584 -7.29 -16.72 -13.25
C ILE A 584 -6.11 -16.44 -12.33
N GLU A 585 -6.36 -15.77 -11.21
CA GLU A 585 -5.35 -15.59 -10.16
C GLU A 585 -5.31 -16.84 -9.29
N PHE A 586 -4.11 -17.37 -9.04
CA PHE A 586 -3.95 -18.59 -8.26
C PHE A 586 -2.64 -18.63 -7.49
N THR A 587 -2.60 -19.46 -6.45
CA THR A 587 -1.38 -19.81 -5.73
C THR A 587 -1.04 -21.29 -5.95
N ALA A 588 0.22 -21.55 -6.28
CA ALA A 588 0.80 -22.88 -6.44
C ALA A 588 2.33 -22.78 -6.39
N ASN A 589 3.00 -23.73 -5.74
CA ASN A 589 4.47 -23.78 -5.77
C ASN A 589 4.94 -24.42 -7.08
N LEU A 590 5.31 -23.59 -8.05
CA LEU A 590 5.78 -24.04 -9.35
C LEU A 590 7.31 -24.00 -9.48
N SER A 591 8.05 -23.79 -8.38
CA SER A 591 9.52 -23.65 -8.36
C SER A 591 10.23 -24.75 -9.16
N LYS A 592 9.75 -26.00 -9.07
CA LYS A 592 10.24 -27.17 -9.80
C LYS A 592 10.33 -26.93 -11.31
N TYR A 593 9.36 -26.22 -11.89
CA TYR A 593 9.21 -26.02 -13.33
C TYR A 593 9.87 -24.74 -13.85
N VAL A 594 10.11 -23.76 -12.98
CA VAL A 594 10.42 -22.37 -13.39
C VAL A 594 11.74 -21.84 -12.83
N ALA A 595 12.22 -22.30 -11.67
CA ALA A 595 13.38 -21.70 -11.00
C ALA A 595 14.68 -21.78 -11.82
N HIS A 596 14.83 -22.80 -12.66
CA HIS A 596 15.97 -22.98 -13.57
C HIS A 596 15.85 -22.19 -14.89
N ARG A 597 14.72 -21.51 -15.11
CA ARG A 597 14.41 -20.71 -16.29
C ARG A 597 13.48 -19.54 -15.93
N PRO A 598 13.95 -18.62 -15.06
CA PRO A 598 13.11 -17.59 -14.44
C PRO A 598 12.57 -16.60 -15.49
N SER A 599 11.25 -16.47 -15.54
CA SER A 599 10.55 -15.61 -16.50
C SER A 599 9.32 -14.99 -15.86
N VAL A 600 8.94 -13.81 -16.35
CA VAL A 600 7.63 -13.21 -16.03
C VAL A 600 6.49 -13.88 -16.78
N LEU A 601 6.75 -14.44 -17.96
CA LEU A 601 5.74 -14.98 -18.86
C LEU A 601 6.17 -16.35 -19.40
N TYR A 602 5.27 -17.31 -19.30
CA TYR A 602 5.36 -18.64 -19.90
C TYR A 602 4.22 -18.81 -20.89
N TRP A 603 4.54 -18.85 -22.18
CA TRP A 603 3.59 -18.99 -23.28
C TRP A 603 3.39 -20.45 -23.61
N ILE A 604 2.13 -20.87 -23.63
CA ILE A 604 1.72 -22.26 -23.71
C ILE A 604 0.98 -22.50 -25.02
N PHE A 605 1.56 -23.37 -25.85
CA PHE A 605 1.07 -23.77 -27.16
C PHE A 605 0.66 -25.23 -27.11
N GLN A 606 -0.65 -25.50 -27.05
CA GLN A 606 -1.19 -26.85 -27.00
C GLN A 606 -2.53 -26.91 -27.74
N PRO A 607 -3.07 -28.11 -28.04
CA PRO A 607 -4.41 -28.22 -28.62
C PRO A 607 -5.45 -27.42 -27.80
N GLY A 608 -6.20 -26.54 -28.45
CA GLY A 608 -7.21 -25.69 -27.82
C GLY A 608 -6.70 -24.35 -27.26
N SER A 609 -5.39 -24.07 -27.30
CA SER A 609 -4.83 -22.81 -26.78
C SER A 609 -5.00 -21.60 -27.69
N ASN A 610 -5.61 -21.77 -28.87
CA ASN A 610 -5.79 -20.75 -29.92
C ASN A 610 -7.17 -20.09 -29.91
N ILE A 611 -7.93 -20.20 -28.81
CA ILE A 611 -9.29 -19.65 -28.68
C ILE A 611 -9.21 -18.27 -28.01
N GLY A 612 -9.56 -17.21 -28.74
CA GLY A 612 -9.71 -15.83 -28.24
C GLY A 612 -8.49 -15.22 -27.52
N GLY A 613 -8.70 -14.06 -26.89
CA GLY A 613 -7.72 -13.34 -26.08
C GLY A 613 -6.46 -12.88 -26.83
N ILE A 614 -5.31 -13.43 -26.44
CA ILE A 614 -4.00 -13.20 -27.10
C ILE A 614 -3.69 -14.35 -28.10
N GLY A 615 -4.57 -15.36 -28.16
CA GLY A 615 -4.42 -16.55 -28.97
C GLY A 615 -3.49 -17.62 -28.38
N ALA A 616 -2.93 -17.44 -27.17
CA ALA A 616 -2.10 -18.41 -26.46
C ALA A 616 -2.45 -18.44 -24.95
N GLY A 617 -2.31 -19.60 -24.31
CA GLY A 617 -2.36 -19.68 -22.85
C GLY A 617 -1.09 -19.07 -22.24
N VAL A 618 -1.22 -18.28 -21.18
CA VAL A 618 -0.08 -17.66 -20.51
C VAL A 618 -0.12 -17.94 -19.02
N ILE A 619 0.96 -18.46 -18.46
CA ILE A 619 1.19 -18.41 -17.02
C ILE A 619 2.15 -17.27 -16.73
N ARG A 620 1.65 -16.25 -16.02
CA ARG A 620 2.38 -15.06 -15.61
C ARG A 620 2.75 -15.15 -14.14
N MET A 621 4.00 -14.83 -13.82
CA MET A 621 4.47 -14.70 -12.44
C MET A 621 3.93 -13.40 -11.80
N VAL A 622 3.37 -13.52 -10.60
CA VAL A 622 3.01 -12.37 -9.74
C VAL A 622 3.98 -12.29 -8.56
N ARG A 623 4.31 -13.44 -7.95
CA ARG A 623 5.42 -13.58 -7.01
C ARG A 623 6.21 -14.86 -7.26
N PRO A 624 7.55 -14.79 -7.26
CA PRO A 624 8.40 -15.95 -7.48
C PRO A 624 8.33 -16.88 -6.25
N TRP A 625 8.00 -18.16 -6.38
CA TRP A 625 7.37 -18.86 -7.51
C TRP A 625 6.05 -19.48 -7.06
N ASN A 626 5.26 -18.69 -6.32
CA ASN A 626 4.11 -19.15 -5.55
C ASN A 626 2.79 -18.43 -5.85
N LYS A 627 2.82 -17.22 -6.45
CA LYS A 627 1.62 -16.48 -6.87
C LYS A 627 1.67 -16.22 -8.36
N TRP A 628 0.57 -16.50 -9.03
CA TRP A 628 0.50 -16.57 -10.48
C TRP A 628 -0.80 -15.98 -11.00
N LEU A 629 -0.76 -15.59 -12.26
CA LEU A 629 -1.93 -15.23 -13.04
C LEU A 629 -1.92 -16.04 -14.34
N SER A 630 -2.95 -16.84 -14.57
CA SER A 630 -3.16 -17.46 -15.88
C SER A 630 -4.02 -16.55 -16.74
N ILE A 631 -3.62 -16.34 -17.99
CA ILE A 631 -4.38 -15.59 -19.01
C ILE A 631 -4.79 -16.59 -20.09
N TYR A 632 -6.09 -16.65 -20.36
CA TYR A 632 -6.66 -17.54 -21.37
C TYR A 632 -7.74 -16.81 -22.17
N GLY A 633 -7.91 -17.13 -23.44
CA GLY A 633 -8.95 -16.51 -24.26
C GLY A 633 -10.28 -17.25 -24.20
N TYR A 634 -11.36 -16.55 -24.56
CA TYR A 634 -12.69 -17.13 -24.79
C TYR A 634 -13.37 -16.43 -25.98
N ASP A 635 -14.34 -17.10 -26.62
CA ASP A 635 -15.10 -16.49 -27.71
C ASP A 635 -16.08 -15.45 -27.16
N VAL A 636 -15.95 -14.20 -27.61
CA VAL A 636 -16.82 -13.09 -27.18
C VAL A 636 -18.29 -13.35 -27.54
N LYS A 637 -18.56 -14.11 -28.62
CA LYS A 637 -19.92 -14.45 -29.06
C LYS A 637 -20.67 -15.30 -28.06
N ASP A 638 -19.95 -16.12 -27.31
CA ASP A 638 -20.52 -17.01 -26.29
C ASP A 638 -20.66 -16.31 -24.92
N GLY A 639 -20.15 -15.08 -24.80
CA GLY A 639 -20.08 -14.33 -23.55
C GLY A 639 -18.96 -14.84 -22.61
N PRO A 640 -18.72 -14.15 -21.48
CA PRO A 640 -17.74 -14.61 -20.49
C PRO A 640 -18.21 -15.94 -19.88
N PRO A 641 -17.35 -16.98 -19.82
CA PRO A 641 -17.75 -18.28 -19.28
C PRO A 641 -17.98 -18.19 -17.77
N ASP A 642 -19.04 -18.83 -17.27
CA ASP A 642 -19.30 -18.95 -15.82
C ASP A 642 -18.54 -20.16 -15.26
N LEU A 643 -17.32 -19.91 -14.77
CA LEU A 643 -16.41 -20.96 -14.29
C LEU A 643 -16.45 -21.07 -12.77
N THR A 644 -16.59 -22.29 -12.27
CA THR A 644 -16.33 -22.60 -10.87
C THR A 644 -14.83 -22.54 -10.56
N SER A 645 -14.47 -22.39 -9.29
CA SER A 645 -13.06 -22.41 -8.85
C SER A 645 -12.36 -23.72 -9.20
N GLN A 646 -13.08 -24.85 -9.23
CA GLN A 646 -12.52 -26.15 -9.60
C GLN A 646 -12.24 -26.22 -11.11
N GLU A 647 -13.18 -25.81 -11.97
CA GLU A 647 -12.96 -25.78 -13.42
C GLU A 647 -11.80 -24.85 -13.80
N ALA A 648 -11.70 -23.69 -13.14
CA ALA A 648 -10.57 -22.78 -13.30
C ALA A 648 -9.24 -23.42 -12.85
N ALA A 649 -9.25 -24.18 -11.74
CA ALA A 649 -8.07 -24.93 -11.29
C ALA A 649 -7.68 -26.02 -12.30
N ASP A 650 -8.66 -26.70 -12.91
CA ASP A 650 -8.41 -27.74 -13.92
C ASP A 650 -7.80 -27.16 -15.21
N ILE A 651 -8.27 -25.99 -15.65
CA ILE A 651 -7.63 -25.23 -16.75
C ILE A 651 -6.16 -24.92 -16.40
N VAL A 652 -5.91 -24.42 -15.19
CA VAL A 652 -4.56 -24.11 -14.72
C VAL A 652 -3.68 -25.36 -14.64
N ARG A 653 -4.17 -26.50 -14.12
CA ARG A 653 -3.42 -27.78 -14.12
C ARG A 653 -3.14 -28.28 -15.53
N GLY A 654 -4.06 -28.06 -16.47
CA GLY A 654 -3.85 -28.32 -17.90
C GLY A 654 -2.70 -27.49 -18.49
N LEU A 655 -2.63 -26.20 -18.17
CA LEU A 655 -1.54 -25.30 -18.58
C LEU A 655 -0.21 -25.63 -17.89
N ILE A 656 -0.24 -26.05 -16.62
CA ILE A 656 0.93 -26.55 -15.92
C ILE A 656 1.41 -27.87 -16.54
N GLY A 657 0.48 -28.74 -16.97
CA GLY A 657 0.80 -30.08 -17.46
C GLY A 657 1.05 -31.10 -16.35
N ASP A 658 0.60 -30.81 -15.13
CA ASP A 658 0.73 -31.68 -13.95
C ASP A 658 -0.57 -31.59 -13.12
N GLN A 659 -1.28 -32.70 -13.02
CA GLN A 659 -2.58 -32.79 -12.33
C GLN A 659 -2.44 -32.94 -10.81
N ASP A 660 -1.23 -33.24 -10.32
CA ASP A 660 -0.96 -33.44 -8.89
C ASP A 660 -0.59 -32.13 -8.18
N VAL A 661 -0.42 -31.03 -8.93
CA VAL A 661 -0.13 -29.71 -8.34
C VAL A 661 -1.35 -29.17 -7.60
N ASP A 662 -1.12 -28.81 -6.34
CA ASP A 662 -2.08 -28.07 -5.53
C ASP A 662 -2.23 -26.64 -6.05
N VAL A 663 -3.38 -26.36 -6.63
CA VAL A 663 -3.75 -25.06 -7.21
C VAL A 663 -4.92 -24.52 -6.41
N THR A 664 -4.69 -23.37 -5.76
CA THR A 664 -5.76 -22.61 -5.10
C THR A 664 -6.08 -21.38 -5.95
N VAL A 665 -7.25 -21.37 -6.58
CA VAL A 665 -7.76 -20.20 -7.32
C VAL A 665 -8.22 -19.15 -6.32
N THR A 666 -7.69 -17.94 -6.43
CA THR A 666 -8.02 -16.82 -5.54
C THR A 666 -9.04 -15.88 -6.16
N LYS A 667 -9.00 -15.67 -7.48
CA LYS A 667 -9.90 -14.73 -8.17
C LYS A 667 -10.02 -15.03 -9.66
N LEU A 668 -11.19 -14.75 -10.21
CA LEU A 668 -11.50 -14.79 -11.64
C LEU A 668 -11.89 -13.39 -12.11
N SER A 669 -11.41 -12.98 -13.28
CA SER A 669 -11.82 -11.73 -13.91
C SER A 669 -11.82 -11.84 -15.43
N TYR A 670 -12.76 -11.15 -16.07
CA TYR A 670 -12.94 -11.14 -17.51
C TYR A 670 -12.71 -9.74 -18.05
N TRP A 671 -12.03 -9.66 -19.19
CA TRP A 671 -11.72 -8.40 -19.86
C TRP A 671 -11.71 -8.62 -21.37
N THR A 672 -11.79 -7.53 -22.12
CA THR A 672 -11.76 -7.58 -23.58
C THR A 672 -10.55 -6.84 -24.12
N VAL A 673 -9.99 -7.37 -25.21
CA VAL A 673 -8.92 -6.73 -25.98
C VAL A 673 -9.51 -5.54 -26.74
N ASN A 674 -8.84 -4.39 -26.66
CA ASN A 674 -9.28 -3.15 -27.29
C ASN A 674 -8.18 -2.64 -28.23
N ASN A 675 -8.58 -1.93 -29.28
CA ASN A 675 -7.70 -1.20 -30.19
C ASN A 675 -8.31 0.18 -30.42
N MET A 676 -8.12 1.08 -29.46
CA MET A 676 -8.78 2.38 -29.49
C MET A 676 -7.87 3.48 -28.96
N VAL A 677 -7.86 4.62 -29.64
CA VAL A 677 -7.06 5.79 -29.27
C VAL A 677 -7.85 7.08 -29.50
N ALA A 678 -7.73 8.05 -28.60
CA ALA A 678 -8.30 9.38 -28.81
C ALA A 678 -7.44 10.18 -29.80
N SER A 679 -8.06 10.93 -30.73
CA SER A 679 -7.33 11.84 -31.62
C SER A 679 -7.14 13.24 -31.04
N SER A 680 -7.82 13.54 -29.92
CA SER A 680 -7.49 14.66 -29.02
C SER A 680 -7.51 14.20 -27.56
N TYR A 681 -6.56 14.67 -26.75
CA TYR A 681 -6.43 14.29 -25.34
C TYR A 681 -7.04 15.31 -24.39
N SER A 682 -7.44 16.48 -24.88
CA SER A 682 -8.01 17.54 -24.06
C SER A 682 -9.06 18.34 -24.81
N LYS A 683 -9.90 19.03 -24.05
CA LYS A 683 -10.85 20.03 -24.57
C LYS A 683 -11.12 21.07 -23.49
N GLY A 684 -10.71 22.31 -23.76
CA GLY A 684 -10.75 23.40 -22.79
C GLY A 684 -9.88 23.09 -21.58
N ARG A 685 -10.46 23.12 -20.38
CA ARG A 685 -9.74 22.97 -19.11
C ARG A 685 -9.69 21.52 -18.58
N VAL A 686 -10.07 20.55 -19.40
CA VAL A 686 -10.08 19.13 -19.04
C VAL A 686 -9.11 18.34 -19.90
N PHE A 687 -8.22 17.59 -19.25
CA PHE A 687 -7.15 16.80 -19.86
C PHE A 687 -7.31 15.33 -19.50
N CYS A 688 -7.39 14.45 -20.49
CA CYS A 688 -7.53 13.02 -20.30
C CYS A 688 -6.18 12.31 -20.53
N MET A 689 -5.94 11.22 -19.80
CA MET A 689 -4.66 10.49 -19.84
C MET A 689 -4.82 9.00 -19.50
N GLY A 690 -3.79 8.21 -19.80
CA GLY A 690 -3.81 6.77 -19.58
C GLY A 690 -4.87 6.05 -20.42
N ASP A 691 -5.43 4.97 -19.88
CA ASP A 691 -6.46 4.16 -20.54
C ASP A 691 -7.71 4.94 -20.97
N ALA A 692 -7.94 6.16 -20.45
CA ALA A 692 -9.00 7.03 -20.94
C ALA A 692 -8.82 7.33 -22.44
N VAL A 693 -7.58 7.51 -22.90
CA VAL A 693 -7.22 8.00 -24.24
C VAL A 693 -6.39 7.03 -25.08
N HIS A 694 -5.80 5.98 -24.50
CA HIS A 694 -5.14 4.90 -25.25
C HIS A 694 -5.48 3.53 -24.67
N ARG A 695 -6.16 2.69 -25.46
CA ARG A 695 -6.67 1.37 -25.04
C ARG A 695 -6.12 0.33 -25.99
N HIS A 696 -5.31 -0.55 -25.45
CA HIS A 696 -4.59 -1.54 -26.24
C HIS A 696 -4.47 -2.86 -25.47
N PRO A 697 -4.09 -3.97 -26.13
CA PRO A 697 -3.83 -5.23 -25.45
C PRO A 697 -2.63 -5.13 -24.49
N PRO A 698 -2.47 -6.05 -23.53
CA PRO A 698 -1.39 -6.00 -22.54
C PRO A 698 0.00 -6.34 -23.10
N THR A 699 0.09 -6.75 -24.38
CA THR A 699 1.36 -6.98 -25.07
C THR A 699 2.29 -5.76 -24.94
N ASN A 700 3.60 -6.03 -24.86
CA ASN A 700 4.66 -5.06 -24.56
C ASN A 700 4.66 -4.45 -23.14
N GLY A 701 3.54 -4.44 -22.40
CA GLY A 701 3.48 -3.82 -21.08
C GLY A 701 3.57 -2.29 -21.08
N LEU A 702 3.17 -1.62 -22.16
CA LEU A 702 3.38 -0.16 -22.34
C LEU A 702 2.36 0.73 -21.59
N GLY A 703 1.13 0.26 -21.35
CA GLY A 703 0.00 1.11 -20.96
C GLY A 703 0.22 1.92 -19.68
N SER A 704 0.57 1.27 -18.57
CA SER A 704 0.86 1.95 -17.30
C SER A 704 2.10 2.85 -17.37
N ASN A 705 3.10 2.47 -18.17
CA ASN A 705 4.32 3.27 -18.31
C ASN A 705 4.03 4.57 -19.04
N THR A 706 3.28 4.49 -20.15
CA THR A 706 2.83 5.65 -20.91
C THR A 706 1.89 6.52 -20.09
N SER A 707 1.00 5.92 -19.28
CA SER A 707 0.10 6.63 -18.37
C SER A 707 0.85 7.55 -17.39
N ILE A 708 1.95 7.05 -16.79
CA ILE A 708 2.78 7.84 -15.88
C ILE A 708 3.54 8.94 -16.65
N GLN A 709 3.96 8.67 -17.88
CA GLN A 709 4.61 9.67 -18.73
C GLN A 709 3.66 10.76 -19.22
N ASP A 710 2.37 10.45 -19.43
CA ASP A 710 1.34 11.46 -19.75
C ASP A 710 1.23 12.47 -18.61
N ALA A 711 1.18 11.97 -17.36
CA ALA A 711 1.20 12.80 -16.16
C ALA A 711 2.48 13.65 -16.08
N TYR A 712 3.65 13.03 -16.27
CA TYR A 712 4.94 13.72 -16.20
C TYR A 712 5.07 14.84 -17.23
N ASN A 713 4.51 14.67 -18.42
CA ASN A 713 4.47 15.71 -19.45
C ASN A 713 3.51 16.87 -19.11
N LEU A 714 2.34 16.59 -18.52
CA LEU A 714 1.32 17.61 -18.27
C LEU A 714 1.57 18.42 -16.99
N CYS A 715 2.01 17.78 -15.90
CA CYS A 715 1.99 18.40 -14.56
C CYS A 715 2.90 19.62 -14.43
N TRP A 716 4.08 19.66 -15.06
CA TRP A 716 4.94 20.84 -15.02
C TRP A 716 4.37 22.00 -15.86
N LYS A 717 3.64 21.68 -16.93
CA LYS A 717 2.96 22.68 -17.77
C LYS A 717 1.83 23.33 -16.97
N LEU A 718 1.00 22.51 -16.31
CA LEU A 718 -0.03 22.99 -15.39
C LEU A 718 0.55 23.86 -14.27
N LYS A 719 1.66 23.43 -13.65
CA LYS A 719 2.37 24.23 -12.63
C LYS A 719 2.68 25.63 -13.13
N LEU A 720 3.33 25.76 -14.29
CA LEU A 720 3.75 27.08 -14.81
C LEU A 720 2.56 27.97 -15.20
N VAL A 721 1.49 27.39 -15.75
CA VAL A 721 0.28 28.14 -16.10
C VAL A 721 -0.47 28.58 -14.84
N LEU A 722 -0.57 27.72 -13.83
CA LEU A 722 -1.21 28.04 -12.54
C LEU A 722 -0.44 29.10 -11.75
N GLU A 723 0.89 29.12 -11.86
CA GLU A 723 1.76 30.17 -11.31
C GLU A 723 1.74 31.47 -12.12
N GLY A 724 1.06 31.52 -13.27
CA GLY A 724 1.01 32.70 -14.15
C GLY A 724 2.31 32.96 -14.92
N LYS A 725 3.22 31.98 -14.97
CA LYS A 725 4.54 32.10 -15.61
C LYS A 725 4.54 31.66 -17.07
N ALA A 726 3.54 30.89 -17.49
CA ALA A 726 3.32 30.47 -18.86
C ALA A 726 1.87 30.78 -19.30
N ASP A 727 1.69 31.03 -20.59
CA ASP A 727 0.37 31.17 -21.20
C ASP A 727 -0.35 29.81 -21.31
N GLU A 728 -1.68 29.82 -21.29
CA GLU A 728 -2.50 28.60 -21.35
C GLU A 728 -2.24 27.77 -22.61
N SER A 729 -1.81 28.40 -23.70
CA SER A 729 -1.43 27.71 -24.92
C SER A 729 -0.28 26.70 -24.69
N LEU A 730 0.45 26.76 -23.57
CA LEU A 730 1.50 25.76 -23.24
C LEU A 730 0.84 24.39 -23.04
N LEU A 731 -0.40 24.37 -22.54
CA LEU A 731 -1.17 23.15 -22.32
C LEU A 731 -1.56 22.47 -23.64
N ASP A 732 -1.66 23.20 -24.76
CA ASP A 732 -1.94 22.62 -26.08
C ASP A 732 -0.83 21.65 -26.53
N THR A 733 0.40 21.87 -26.03
CA THR A 733 1.54 21.00 -26.33
C THR A 733 1.38 19.60 -25.72
N TYR A 734 0.56 19.42 -24.69
CA TYR A 734 0.27 18.09 -24.15
C TYR A 734 -0.33 17.18 -25.23
N ASN A 735 -1.33 17.67 -25.95
CA ASN A 735 -1.92 16.91 -27.05
C ASN A 735 -0.92 16.66 -28.17
N ALA A 736 -0.20 17.71 -28.61
CA ALA A 736 0.78 17.60 -29.69
C ALA A 736 1.90 16.57 -29.41
N GLU A 737 2.29 16.42 -28.13
CA GLU A 737 3.37 15.54 -27.73
C GLU A 737 2.91 14.14 -27.35
N ARG A 738 1.77 14.00 -26.65
CA ARG A 738 1.34 12.72 -26.06
C ARG A 738 0.36 11.93 -26.93
N GLN A 739 -0.45 12.59 -27.74
CA GLN A 739 -1.36 11.90 -28.66
C GLN A 739 -0.61 11.00 -29.66
N PRO A 740 0.50 11.43 -30.29
CA PRO A 740 1.27 10.57 -31.19
C PRO A 740 1.88 9.35 -30.49
N VAL A 741 2.33 9.51 -29.24
CA VAL A 741 2.85 8.40 -28.42
C VAL A 741 1.75 7.39 -28.12
N GLY A 742 0.57 7.84 -27.71
CA GLY A 742 -0.59 6.97 -27.52
C GLY A 742 -0.96 6.18 -28.78
N ARG A 743 -0.97 6.84 -29.95
CA ARG A 743 -1.20 6.20 -31.25
C ARG A 743 -0.12 5.14 -31.55
N GLN A 744 1.15 5.46 -31.29
CA GLN A 744 2.28 4.55 -31.50
C GLN A 744 2.15 3.28 -30.65
N ILE A 745 1.88 3.40 -29.34
CA ILE A 745 1.82 2.24 -28.46
C ILE A 745 0.62 1.34 -28.76
N VAL A 746 -0.53 1.92 -29.14
CA VAL A 746 -1.73 1.17 -29.52
C VAL A 746 -1.45 0.35 -30.78
N ALA A 747 -0.83 0.97 -31.79
CA ALA A 747 -0.44 0.27 -33.02
C ALA A 747 0.60 -0.84 -32.74
N ARG A 748 1.60 -0.56 -31.90
CA ARG A 748 2.68 -1.52 -31.59
C ARG A 748 2.18 -2.73 -30.80
N ALA A 749 1.37 -2.52 -29.76
CA ALA A 749 0.81 -3.59 -28.94
C ALA A 749 -0.11 -4.52 -29.76
N ASN A 750 -0.98 -3.96 -30.60
CA ASN A 750 -1.83 -4.76 -31.50
C ASN A 750 -1.00 -5.55 -32.52
N LYS A 751 0.07 -4.96 -33.08
CA LYS A 751 0.94 -5.69 -34.00
C LYS A 751 1.72 -6.82 -33.31
N SER A 752 2.09 -6.65 -32.04
CA SER A 752 2.71 -7.72 -31.26
C SER A 752 1.79 -8.92 -31.05
N ILE A 753 0.47 -8.73 -30.93
CA ILE A 753 -0.50 -9.84 -30.93
C ILE A 753 -0.48 -10.58 -32.27
N GLN A 754 -0.58 -9.84 -33.38
CA GLN A 754 -0.60 -10.42 -34.73
C GLN A 754 0.66 -11.26 -35.03
N ASP A 755 1.79 -10.92 -34.41
CA ASP A 755 3.06 -11.65 -34.56
C ASP A 755 3.05 -13.06 -33.93
N TYR A 756 2.01 -13.47 -33.20
CA TYR A 756 1.83 -14.86 -32.74
C TYR A 756 1.27 -15.81 -33.81
N ALA A 757 0.45 -15.32 -34.74
CA ALA A 757 -0.23 -16.17 -35.73
C ALA A 757 0.72 -17.07 -36.54
N PRO A 758 1.89 -16.59 -37.03
CA PRO A 758 2.84 -17.45 -37.73
C PRO A 758 3.43 -18.58 -36.87
N ILE A 759 3.51 -18.40 -35.55
CA ILE A 759 3.97 -19.44 -34.62
C ILE A 759 2.92 -20.56 -34.57
N PHE A 760 1.64 -20.20 -34.42
CA PHE A 760 0.52 -21.15 -34.43
C PHE A 760 0.43 -21.92 -35.75
N GLU A 761 0.57 -21.22 -36.88
CA GLU A 761 0.57 -21.83 -38.21
C GLU A 761 1.72 -22.84 -38.36
N THR A 762 2.93 -22.45 -37.98
CA THR A 762 4.13 -23.30 -38.09
C THR A 762 4.05 -24.54 -37.19
N LEU A 763 3.38 -24.43 -36.05
CA LEU A 763 3.11 -25.55 -35.14
C LEU A 763 1.92 -26.42 -35.59
N GLY A 764 1.17 -26.01 -36.62
CA GLY A 764 -0.01 -26.74 -37.11
C GLY A 764 -1.21 -26.67 -36.16
N LEU A 765 -1.30 -25.62 -35.34
CA LEU A 765 -2.35 -25.41 -34.34
C LEU A 765 -3.64 -24.80 -34.91
N LEU A 766 -3.56 -24.09 -36.04
CA LEU A 766 -4.72 -23.44 -36.67
C LEU A 766 -5.58 -24.40 -37.51
N GLN A 767 -5.06 -25.59 -37.84
CA GLN A 767 -5.77 -26.57 -38.66
C GLN A 767 -6.72 -27.42 -37.78
N PRO A 768 -7.95 -27.71 -38.23
CA PRO A 768 -8.83 -28.65 -37.53
C PRO A 768 -8.18 -30.02 -37.34
N GLY A 769 -8.57 -30.73 -36.27
CA GLY A 769 -8.08 -32.07 -35.96
C GLY A 769 -8.34 -32.45 -34.50
N SER A 770 -8.18 -33.73 -34.17
CA SER A 770 -8.21 -34.17 -32.77
C SER A 770 -6.98 -33.64 -32.01
N PRO A 771 -7.00 -33.59 -30.66
CA PRO A 771 -5.82 -33.21 -29.87
C PRO A 771 -4.56 -34.02 -30.22
N ASP A 772 -4.71 -35.30 -30.55
CA ASP A 772 -3.60 -36.18 -30.95
C ASP A 772 -3.06 -35.86 -32.35
N ASP A 773 -3.93 -35.49 -33.30
CA ASP A 773 -3.51 -35.03 -34.63
C ASP A 773 -2.69 -33.75 -34.53
N ILE A 774 -3.15 -32.80 -33.71
CA ILE A 774 -2.47 -31.53 -33.47
C ILE A 774 -1.09 -31.79 -32.84
N ARG A 775 -1.01 -32.65 -31.82
CA ARG A 775 0.28 -33.04 -31.20
C ARG A 775 1.24 -33.67 -32.21
N ARG A 776 0.77 -34.58 -33.06
CA ARG A 776 1.59 -35.17 -34.14
C ARG A 776 2.13 -34.11 -35.11
N ARG A 777 1.32 -33.13 -35.51
CA ARG A 777 1.76 -32.03 -36.38
C ARG A 777 2.82 -31.15 -35.72
N MET A 778 2.66 -30.87 -34.42
CA MET A 778 3.67 -30.16 -33.64
C MET A 778 4.98 -30.96 -33.59
N ASP A 779 4.90 -32.27 -33.33
CA ASP A 779 6.07 -33.15 -33.21
C ASP A 779 6.80 -33.43 -34.52
N ALA A 780 6.15 -33.29 -35.67
CA ALA A 780 6.80 -33.41 -36.98
C ALA A 780 8.00 -32.46 -37.16
N ARG A 781 8.10 -31.36 -36.39
CA ARG A 781 9.30 -30.48 -36.39
C ARG A 781 10.55 -31.16 -35.81
N LYS A 782 10.40 -32.26 -35.07
CA LYS A 782 11.50 -33.03 -34.44
C LYS A 782 12.13 -34.02 -35.41
N GLU A 783 11.46 -34.30 -36.52
CA GLU A 783 11.93 -35.28 -37.49
C GLU A 783 13.24 -34.81 -38.16
N PRO A 784 14.12 -35.75 -38.58
CA PRO A 784 15.35 -35.43 -39.29
C PRO A 784 15.09 -35.24 -40.80
N THR A 785 14.12 -34.39 -41.15
CA THR A 785 13.71 -34.08 -42.54
C THR A 785 13.99 -32.63 -42.91
N VAL A 786 13.97 -32.33 -44.21
CA VAL A 786 14.18 -30.96 -44.74
C VAL A 786 13.01 -30.06 -44.34
N GLU A 787 11.79 -30.60 -44.35
CA GLU A 787 10.56 -29.92 -43.94
C GLU A 787 10.61 -29.56 -42.44
N ALA A 788 11.04 -30.50 -41.60
CA ALA A 788 11.21 -30.26 -40.17
C ALA A 788 12.31 -29.22 -39.89
N ASP A 789 13.41 -29.23 -40.64
CA ASP A 789 14.45 -28.20 -40.57
C ASP A 789 13.91 -26.80 -40.93
N ALA A 790 13.13 -26.71 -42.00
CA ALA A 790 12.47 -25.47 -42.40
C ALA A 790 11.52 -24.95 -41.29
N ARG A 791 10.75 -25.85 -40.66
CA ARG A 791 9.88 -25.52 -39.52
C ARG A 791 10.67 -25.00 -38.31
N ARG A 792 11.76 -25.68 -37.92
CA ARG A 792 12.63 -25.23 -36.81
C ARG A 792 13.22 -23.85 -37.09
N LYS A 793 13.71 -23.61 -38.31
CA LYS A 793 14.23 -22.30 -38.75
C LYS A 793 13.14 -21.22 -38.71
N ALA A 794 11.93 -21.53 -39.17
CA ALA A 794 10.80 -20.62 -39.13
C ALA A 794 10.41 -20.25 -37.69
N LEU A 795 10.27 -21.24 -36.79
CA LEU A 795 10.00 -20.99 -35.36
C LEU A 795 11.06 -20.09 -34.72
N ASN A 796 12.35 -20.38 -34.92
CA ASN A 796 13.43 -19.53 -34.41
C ASN A 796 13.35 -18.10 -34.93
N LYS A 797 13.01 -17.92 -36.21
CA LYS A 797 12.79 -16.59 -36.81
C LYS A 797 11.62 -15.87 -36.13
N TYR A 798 10.49 -16.54 -35.90
CA TYR A 798 9.31 -15.93 -35.28
C TYR A 798 9.52 -15.63 -33.80
N PHE A 799 10.16 -16.53 -33.04
CA PHE A 799 10.54 -16.25 -31.64
C PHE A 799 11.48 -15.04 -31.54
N ARG A 800 12.47 -14.91 -32.43
CA ARG A 800 13.32 -13.70 -32.48
C ARG A 800 12.52 -12.44 -32.79
N LYS A 801 11.52 -12.52 -33.68
CA LYS A 801 10.61 -11.41 -34.01
C LYS A 801 9.83 -10.92 -32.78
N LYS A 802 9.61 -11.77 -31.76
CA LYS A 802 9.03 -11.34 -30.48
C LYS A 802 9.90 -10.34 -29.70
N SER A 803 11.11 -10.02 -30.16
CA SER A 803 11.86 -8.86 -29.65
C SER A 803 11.13 -7.54 -29.83
N TYR A 804 10.25 -7.40 -30.83
CA TYR A 804 9.37 -6.22 -30.98
C TYR A 804 8.26 -6.15 -29.92
N GLU A 805 8.06 -7.23 -29.15
CA GLU A 805 7.18 -7.24 -27.99
C GLU A 805 7.97 -6.98 -26.69
N PHE A 806 9.11 -7.66 -26.53
CA PHE A 806 9.76 -7.76 -25.22
C PHE A 806 11.12 -7.06 -25.10
N ASN A 807 11.62 -6.44 -26.18
CA ASN A 807 12.87 -5.68 -26.20
C ASN A 807 12.74 -4.41 -27.07
N CYS A 808 11.55 -3.82 -27.10
CA CYS A 808 11.19 -2.65 -27.90
C CYS A 808 11.69 -1.33 -27.27
N HIS A 809 12.99 -1.28 -26.97
CA HIS A 809 13.61 -0.21 -26.20
C HIS A 809 13.47 1.17 -26.86
N GLY A 810 13.47 1.22 -28.19
CA GLY A 810 13.24 2.46 -28.94
C GLY A 810 11.81 2.99 -28.79
N VAL A 811 10.80 2.11 -28.71
CA VAL A 811 9.41 2.50 -28.40
C VAL A 811 9.29 2.98 -26.94
N GLU A 812 10.02 2.33 -26.02
CA GLU A 812 9.98 2.63 -24.59
C GLU A 812 10.62 4.00 -24.26
N MET A 813 11.75 4.34 -24.90
CA MET A 813 12.62 5.48 -24.52
C MET A 813 12.82 6.53 -25.61
N GLY A 814 12.52 6.22 -26.87
CA GLY A 814 12.90 7.01 -28.05
C GLY A 814 11.89 8.09 -28.47
N GLN A 815 11.12 8.66 -27.53
CA GLN A 815 10.15 9.70 -27.88
C GLN A 815 10.87 10.99 -28.34
N ARG A 816 10.46 11.51 -29.50
CA ARG A 816 10.89 12.80 -30.05
C ARG A 816 9.67 13.69 -30.26
N TYR A 817 9.62 14.81 -29.56
CA TYR A 817 8.48 15.72 -29.53
C TYR A 817 8.58 16.84 -30.55
N THR A 818 7.45 17.15 -31.17
CA THR A 818 7.29 18.31 -32.05
C THR A 818 6.13 19.15 -31.54
N SER A 819 6.45 20.30 -30.94
CA SER A 819 5.46 21.24 -30.42
C SER A 819 6.10 22.61 -30.25
N ARG A 820 5.31 23.62 -29.90
CA ARG A 820 5.84 24.96 -29.52
C ARG A 820 6.65 24.98 -28.22
N ALA A 821 6.55 23.94 -27.38
CA ALA A 821 7.43 23.74 -26.22
C ALA A 821 8.78 23.11 -26.59
N VAL A 822 9.08 23.03 -27.89
CA VAL A 822 10.35 22.60 -28.46
C VAL A 822 10.76 23.63 -29.51
N VAL A 823 11.84 24.35 -29.26
CA VAL A 823 12.37 25.34 -30.22
C VAL A 823 13.40 24.64 -31.11
N PRO A 824 13.20 24.60 -32.44
CA PRO A 824 14.17 24.01 -33.36
C PRO A 824 15.50 24.77 -33.33
N ASP A 825 16.61 24.05 -33.45
CA ASP A 825 17.96 24.60 -33.56
C ASP A 825 18.41 24.77 -35.03
N GLY A 826 17.53 24.47 -35.99
CA GLY A 826 17.80 24.53 -37.43
C GLY A 826 18.48 23.28 -38.00
N THR A 827 18.79 22.27 -37.18
CA THR A 827 19.37 21.00 -37.64
C THR A 827 18.28 20.00 -38.04
N PRO A 828 18.51 19.16 -39.07
CA PRO A 828 17.58 18.08 -39.40
C PRO A 828 17.51 17.05 -38.26
N GLU A 829 16.37 16.36 -38.14
CA GLU A 829 16.22 15.26 -37.18
C GLU A 829 17.27 14.16 -37.46
N PRO A 830 18.05 13.72 -36.46
CA PRO A 830 19.06 12.68 -36.65
C PRO A 830 18.46 11.36 -37.12
N GLU A 831 19.05 10.76 -38.16
CA GLU A 831 18.63 9.47 -38.70
C GLU A 831 18.84 8.32 -37.69
N TYR A 832 17.96 7.32 -37.74
CA TYR A 832 18.09 6.11 -36.94
C TYR A 832 19.11 5.16 -37.59
N THR A 833 20.20 4.86 -36.91
CA THR A 833 21.26 3.95 -37.39
C THR A 833 20.90 2.47 -37.25
N ARG A 834 19.86 2.16 -36.49
CA ARG A 834 19.33 0.82 -36.22
C ARG A 834 17.81 0.91 -36.22
N ASP A 835 17.12 -0.24 -36.14
CA ASP A 835 15.66 -0.27 -36.02
C ASP A 835 15.19 0.60 -34.84
N ARG A 836 14.37 1.61 -35.15
CA ARG A 836 13.89 2.63 -34.19
C ARG A 836 12.93 2.10 -33.14
N GLU A 837 12.32 0.93 -33.35
CA GLU A 837 11.44 0.33 -32.35
C GLU A 837 12.24 -0.53 -31.38
N LEU A 838 13.24 -1.26 -31.87
CA LEU A 838 14.05 -2.15 -31.05
C LEU A 838 15.15 -1.43 -30.27
N TYR A 839 15.76 -0.39 -30.84
CA TYR A 839 16.93 0.26 -30.26
C TYR A 839 16.62 1.71 -29.91
N TYR A 840 17.06 2.14 -28.73
CA TYR A 840 17.08 3.54 -28.35
C TYR A 840 18.30 4.24 -28.99
N HIS A 841 18.08 5.47 -29.45
CA HIS A 841 19.09 6.33 -30.04
C HIS A 841 19.17 7.60 -29.22
N ALA A 842 20.17 7.66 -28.33
CA ALA A 842 20.45 8.85 -27.55
C ALA A 842 20.76 10.02 -28.47
N THR A 843 20.13 11.17 -28.21
CA THR A 843 20.44 12.42 -28.90
C THR A 843 19.99 13.63 -28.09
N THR A 844 20.66 14.76 -28.24
CA THR A 844 20.23 16.04 -27.68
C THR A 844 19.41 16.89 -28.65
N TRP A 845 18.99 16.34 -29.80
CA TRP A 845 18.14 17.06 -30.74
C TRP A 845 16.85 17.57 -30.06
N PRO A 846 16.44 18.85 -30.25
CA PRO A 846 15.27 19.42 -29.58
C PRO A 846 14.02 18.55 -29.74
N GLY A 847 13.41 18.18 -28.61
CA GLY A 847 12.26 17.28 -28.55
C GLY A 847 12.61 15.86 -28.10
N ALA A 848 13.87 15.44 -28.23
CA ALA A 848 14.34 14.16 -27.70
C ALA A 848 14.49 14.20 -26.18
N ARG A 849 14.41 13.03 -25.55
CA ARG A 849 14.81 12.84 -24.15
C ARG A 849 16.32 13.04 -23.99
N ILE A 850 16.77 13.77 -22.97
CA ILE A 850 18.20 13.96 -22.72
C ILE A 850 18.93 12.60 -22.56
N PRO A 851 20.11 12.41 -23.17
CA PRO A 851 20.92 11.21 -22.95
C PRO A 851 21.31 11.01 -21.50
N HIS A 852 21.30 9.75 -21.05
CA HIS A 852 21.94 9.38 -19.79
C HIS A 852 23.45 9.27 -20.02
N VAL A 853 24.22 9.97 -19.18
CA VAL A 853 25.63 9.67 -18.94
C VAL A 853 25.94 9.82 -17.46
N TRP A 854 27.05 9.22 -17.02
CA TRP A 854 27.53 9.36 -15.65
C TRP A 854 28.48 10.55 -15.54
N LEU A 855 28.17 11.42 -14.58
CA LEU A 855 28.91 12.61 -14.20
C LEU A 855 29.32 12.48 -12.74
N ASP A 856 30.12 13.44 -12.28
CA ASP A 856 30.62 13.50 -10.91
C ASP A 856 30.27 14.87 -10.30
N VAL A 857 29.64 14.84 -9.13
CA VAL A 857 29.39 16.02 -8.29
C VAL A 857 29.92 15.70 -6.91
N ASP A 858 30.91 16.47 -6.45
CA ASP A 858 31.57 16.25 -5.16
C ASP A 858 32.09 14.80 -4.96
N GLN A 859 32.66 14.18 -6.00
CA GLN A 859 33.13 12.77 -6.00
C GLN A 859 32.02 11.72 -5.92
N GLU A 860 30.75 12.14 -6.01
CA GLU A 860 29.61 11.25 -6.08
C GLU A 860 29.13 11.08 -7.52
N LYS A 861 28.88 9.83 -7.87
CA LYS A 861 28.44 9.45 -9.21
C LYS A 861 26.98 9.84 -9.41
N VAL A 862 26.72 10.77 -10.33
CA VAL A 862 25.38 11.30 -10.64
C VAL A 862 25.05 11.10 -12.12
N SER A 863 23.80 10.83 -12.44
CA SER A 863 23.32 10.82 -13.83
C SER A 863 23.03 12.25 -14.31
N THR A 864 23.16 12.54 -15.61
CA THR A 864 22.55 13.73 -16.22
C THR A 864 21.07 13.90 -15.84
N LEU A 865 20.35 12.78 -15.67
CA LEU A 865 18.95 12.78 -15.26
C LEU A 865 18.72 13.22 -13.80
N ASP A 866 19.75 13.12 -12.94
CA ASP A 866 19.66 13.56 -11.55
C ASP A 866 19.78 15.09 -11.43
N LEU A 867 20.36 15.73 -12.45
CA LEU A 867 20.55 17.19 -12.54
C LEU A 867 19.29 17.91 -13.03
N VAL A 868 18.50 17.26 -13.88
CA VAL A 868 17.29 17.79 -14.53
C VAL A 868 16.02 17.40 -13.76
N GLY A 869 14.87 17.88 -14.23
CA GLY A 869 13.56 17.60 -13.61
C GLY A 869 13.23 18.52 -12.45
N ARG A 870 12.43 18.04 -11.49
CA ARG A 870 12.00 18.75 -10.27
C ARG A 870 11.21 20.03 -10.54
N GLY A 871 10.42 20.03 -11.61
CA GLY A 871 9.56 21.16 -11.96
C GLY A 871 10.29 22.42 -12.44
N ARG A 872 11.57 22.33 -12.82
CA ARG A 872 12.39 23.47 -13.30
C ARG A 872 13.12 23.17 -14.61
N PHE A 873 13.55 24.23 -15.30
CA PHE A 873 14.39 24.11 -16.49
C PHE A 873 15.85 24.01 -16.10
N VAL A 874 16.62 23.26 -16.89
CA VAL A 874 18.06 23.10 -16.66
C VAL A 874 18.83 23.36 -17.94
N LEU A 875 19.87 24.18 -17.86
CA LEU A 875 20.78 24.45 -18.96
C LEU A 875 22.12 23.77 -18.67
N LEU A 876 22.55 22.87 -19.55
CA LEU A 876 23.86 22.23 -19.48
C LEU A 876 24.79 22.87 -20.51
N THR A 877 26.00 23.25 -20.10
CA THR A 877 27.00 23.88 -20.97
C THR A 877 28.42 23.42 -20.58
N GLY A 878 29.38 23.55 -21.49
CA GLY A 878 30.78 23.21 -21.21
C GLY A 878 31.55 24.35 -20.55
N VAL A 879 32.86 24.18 -20.39
CA VAL A 879 33.73 25.14 -19.68
C VAL A 879 33.80 26.47 -20.44
N SER A 880 33.88 26.42 -21.77
CA SER A 880 33.91 27.60 -22.65
C SER A 880 32.54 28.27 -22.81
N GLY A 881 31.48 27.73 -22.19
CA GLY A 881 30.11 28.21 -22.28
C GLY A 881 29.65 29.10 -21.13
N ALA A 882 30.57 29.70 -20.36
CA ALA A 882 30.25 30.54 -19.19
C ALA A 882 29.22 31.64 -19.45
N GLY A 883 29.20 32.22 -20.65
CA GLY A 883 28.17 33.21 -21.03
C GLY A 883 26.74 32.67 -20.98
N TRP A 884 26.53 31.36 -21.14
CA TRP A 884 25.22 30.73 -20.98
C TRP A 884 24.76 30.64 -19.53
N VAL A 885 25.67 30.56 -18.57
CA VAL A 885 25.33 30.55 -17.14
C VAL A 885 24.73 31.89 -16.73
N GLU A 886 25.36 32.99 -17.17
CA GLU A 886 24.84 34.34 -16.96
C GLU A 886 23.52 34.55 -17.71
N ALA A 887 23.42 34.06 -18.94
CA ALA A 887 22.19 34.12 -19.73
C ALA A 887 21.04 33.37 -19.06
N ALA A 888 21.28 32.19 -18.48
CA ALA A 888 20.26 31.42 -17.76
C ALA A 888 19.71 32.17 -16.56
N ALA A 889 20.59 32.79 -15.76
CA ALA A 889 20.18 33.59 -14.61
C ALA A 889 19.32 34.80 -15.03
N ARG A 890 19.71 35.50 -16.11
CA ARG A 890 18.95 36.65 -16.63
C ARG A 890 17.63 36.25 -17.26
N ALA A 891 17.63 35.25 -18.14
CA ALA A 891 16.42 34.75 -18.78
C ALA A 891 15.43 34.19 -17.74
N GLY A 892 15.92 33.50 -16.71
CA GLY A 892 15.10 33.04 -15.59
C GLY A 892 14.49 34.20 -14.79
N ALA A 893 15.26 35.26 -14.52
CA ALA A 893 14.74 36.47 -13.86
C ALA A 893 13.69 37.21 -14.71
N GLU A 894 13.92 37.36 -16.01
CA GLU A 894 13.01 38.06 -16.94
C GLU A 894 11.71 37.28 -17.18
N THR A 895 11.77 35.95 -17.16
CA THR A 895 10.59 35.09 -17.37
C THR A 895 9.92 34.66 -16.06
N GLU A 896 10.56 34.94 -14.91
CA GLU A 896 10.17 34.49 -13.57
C GLU A 896 10.13 32.95 -13.41
N VAL A 897 10.86 32.24 -14.26
CA VAL A 897 10.96 30.77 -14.26
C VAL A 897 12.33 30.35 -13.74
N ASP A 898 12.37 29.28 -12.94
CA ASP A 898 13.64 28.71 -12.47
C ASP A 898 14.36 28.02 -13.64
N VAL A 899 15.51 28.60 -14.03
CA VAL A 899 16.43 28.08 -15.04
C VAL A 899 17.80 27.87 -14.38
N ARG A 900 18.08 26.63 -13.98
CA ARG A 900 19.35 26.28 -13.34
C ARG A 900 20.39 25.92 -14.39
N ALA A 901 21.49 26.67 -14.47
CA ALA A 901 22.62 26.31 -15.31
C ALA A 901 23.65 25.46 -14.55
N TYR A 902 24.18 24.43 -15.22
CA TYR A 902 25.36 23.68 -14.80
C TYR A 902 26.43 23.77 -15.88
N GLN A 903 27.65 24.14 -15.46
CA GLN A 903 28.84 23.92 -16.26
C GLN A 903 29.36 22.52 -16.01
N VAL A 904 29.59 21.80 -17.09
CA VAL A 904 30.07 20.43 -17.09
C VAL A 904 31.50 20.41 -17.62
N GLY A 905 32.47 20.12 -16.75
CA GLY A 905 33.88 20.06 -17.15
C GLY A 905 34.87 20.20 -16.00
N PRO A 906 36.18 20.14 -16.27
CA PRO A 906 37.21 20.13 -15.24
C PRO A 906 37.18 21.37 -14.34
N GLY A 907 37.02 21.17 -13.03
CA GLY A 907 37.02 22.25 -12.04
C GLY A 907 35.69 22.99 -11.91
N CYS A 908 34.63 22.52 -12.58
CA CYS A 908 33.27 23.00 -12.41
C CYS A 908 32.54 22.21 -11.30
N GLU A 909 31.33 22.67 -10.95
CA GLU A 909 30.42 21.99 -10.01
C GLU A 909 30.10 20.55 -10.45
N VAL A 910 29.97 20.35 -11.77
CA VAL A 910 29.70 19.05 -12.38
C VAL A 910 30.90 18.68 -13.24
N ASN A 911 31.51 17.53 -12.98
CA ASN A 911 32.66 17.04 -13.72
C ASN A 911 32.25 15.91 -14.68
N ASP A 912 32.69 16.00 -15.94
CA ASP A 912 32.58 14.92 -16.92
C ASP A 912 33.83 14.03 -16.85
N THR A 913 33.96 13.30 -15.75
CA THR A 913 35.15 12.49 -15.44
C THR A 913 35.45 11.43 -16.50
N PHE A 914 34.43 10.93 -17.20
CA PHE A 914 34.55 9.91 -18.24
C PHE A 914 34.64 10.50 -19.67
N GLY A 915 34.32 11.78 -19.86
CA GLY A 915 34.20 12.39 -21.19
C GLY A 915 32.93 11.98 -21.95
N ASP A 916 32.01 11.28 -21.29
CA ASP A 916 30.81 10.73 -21.91
C ASP A 916 29.83 11.84 -22.28
N TRP A 917 29.73 12.91 -21.47
CA TRP A 917 28.88 14.05 -21.81
C TRP A 917 29.42 14.80 -23.02
N ALA A 918 30.72 15.06 -23.07
CA ALA A 918 31.35 15.70 -24.24
C ALA A 918 31.06 14.91 -25.53
N MET A 919 31.07 13.57 -25.47
CA MET A 919 30.71 12.70 -26.60
C MET A 919 29.22 12.72 -26.97
N GLN A 920 28.32 12.81 -25.99
CA GLN A 920 26.87 12.68 -26.18
C GLN A 920 26.12 14.02 -26.33
N SER A 921 26.73 15.15 -25.98
CA SER A 921 26.05 16.45 -25.95
C SER A 921 25.65 17.00 -27.32
N GLU A 922 26.33 16.56 -28.38
CA GLU A 922 26.16 17.01 -29.79
C GLU A 922 26.26 18.54 -29.98
N VAL A 923 26.95 19.23 -29.07
CA VAL A 923 27.26 20.66 -29.17
C VAL A 923 28.76 20.87 -28.89
N ALA A 924 29.31 22.00 -29.31
CA ALA A 924 30.68 22.35 -28.92
C ALA A 924 30.74 22.64 -27.40
N ASP A 925 31.96 22.65 -26.83
CA ASP A 925 32.17 23.00 -25.41
C ASP A 925 31.64 24.41 -25.05
N SER A 926 31.56 25.33 -26.02
CA SER A 926 30.95 26.65 -25.83
C SER A 926 29.42 26.68 -26.03
N GLY A 927 28.82 25.59 -26.50
CA GLY A 927 27.39 25.45 -26.74
C GLY A 927 26.59 25.15 -25.48
N CYS A 928 25.28 24.96 -25.63
CA CYS A 928 24.39 24.62 -24.52
C CYS A 928 23.23 23.71 -24.93
N VAL A 929 22.68 22.99 -23.94
CA VAL A 929 21.47 22.17 -24.08
C VAL A 929 20.49 22.60 -22.98
N LEU A 930 19.33 23.11 -23.37
CA LEU A 930 18.23 23.47 -22.47
C LEU A 930 17.27 22.29 -22.33
N VAL A 931 17.09 21.82 -21.11
CA VAL A 931 16.26 20.67 -20.74
C VAL A 931 15.04 21.14 -19.97
N ARG A 932 13.88 20.62 -20.37
CA ARG A 932 12.57 20.85 -19.75
C ARG A 932 12.43 20.11 -18.41
N PRO A 933 11.44 20.49 -17.58
CA PRO A 933 11.14 19.77 -16.34
C PRO A 933 10.77 18.29 -16.50
N ASP A 934 10.41 17.85 -17.71
CA ASP A 934 10.14 16.43 -18.01
C ASP A 934 11.35 15.71 -18.62
N GLY A 935 12.55 16.30 -18.60
CA GLY A 935 13.77 15.67 -19.11
C GLY A 935 13.88 15.58 -20.63
N HIS A 936 13.00 16.26 -21.37
CA HIS A 936 13.15 16.45 -22.82
C HIS A 936 13.94 17.72 -23.13
N VAL A 937 14.75 17.69 -24.18
CA VAL A 937 15.46 18.87 -24.66
C VAL A 937 14.46 19.85 -25.26
N GLY A 938 14.37 21.06 -24.69
CA GLY A 938 13.54 22.15 -25.20
C GLY A 938 14.22 22.95 -26.30
N TRP A 939 15.55 23.07 -26.25
CA TRP A 939 16.37 23.79 -27.23
C TRP A 939 17.85 23.45 -27.05
N ARG A 940 18.69 23.72 -28.07
CA ARG A 940 20.15 23.68 -27.95
C ARG A 940 20.83 24.72 -28.84
N ALA A 941 22.05 25.11 -28.50
CA ALA A 941 22.91 25.96 -29.31
C ALA A 941 24.27 25.29 -29.54
N GLN A 942 24.75 25.29 -30.79
CA GLN A 942 26.00 24.62 -31.16
C GLN A 942 27.26 25.28 -30.57
N SER A 943 27.21 26.59 -30.34
CA SER A 943 28.33 27.37 -29.77
C SER A 943 27.77 28.58 -29.01
N LEU A 944 28.62 29.29 -28.27
CA LEU A 944 28.24 30.52 -27.59
C LEU A 944 27.83 31.57 -28.63
N SER A 945 26.59 32.07 -28.53
CA SER A 945 26.11 33.09 -29.46
C SER A 945 26.66 34.47 -29.10
N ALA A 946 26.51 35.43 -30.02
CA ALA A 946 26.90 36.82 -29.79
C ALA A 946 26.04 37.49 -28.69
N GLU A 947 24.78 37.07 -28.55
CA GLU A 947 23.82 37.61 -27.58
C GLU A 947 23.11 36.47 -26.82
N PRO A 948 23.82 35.71 -25.96
CA PRO A 948 23.29 34.48 -25.37
C PRO A 948 22.08 34.72 -24.47
N THR A 949 22.01 35.88 -23.80
CA THR A 949 20.82 36.26 -23.01
C THR A 949 19.60 36.48 -23.90
N ALA A 950 19.74 37.23 -25.00
CA ALA A 950 18.61 37.51 -25.89
C ALA A 950 18.08 36.22 -26.54
N ASP A 951 18.99 35.33 -26.96
CA ASP A 951 18.62 34.04 -27.53
C ASP A 951 17.87 33.16 -26.53
N LEU A 952 18.39 33.02 -25.30
CA LEU A 952 17.78 32.17 -24.29
C LEU A 952 16.44 32.76 -23.78
N THR A 953 16.35 34.07 -23.58
CA THR A 953 15.08 34.74 -23.24
C THR A 953 14.04 34.50 -24.33
N ARG A 954 14.39 34.66 -25.61
CA ARG A 954 13.46 34.39 -26.73
C ARG A 954 13.00 32.94 -26.74
N VAL A 955 13.92 31.99 -26.52
CA VAL A 955 13.61 30.55 -26.45
C VAL A 955 12.65 30.27 -25.30
N MET A 956 12.93 30.78 -24.10
CA MET A 956 12.07 30.62 -22.94
C MET A 956 10.70 31.25 -23.17
N GLN A 957 10.62 32.48 -23.69
CA GLN A 957 9.35 33.12 -24.04
C GLN A 957 8.56 32.30 -25.07
N THR A 958 9.21 31.70 -26.06
CA THR A 958 8.56 30.84 -27.05
C THR A 958 7.96 29.60 -26.39
N ILE A 959 8.75 28.88 -25.58
CA ILE A 959 8.29 27.69 -24.86
C ILE A 959 7.13 28.03 -23.92
N LEU A 960 7.22 29.15 -23.21
CA LEU A 960 6.21 29.61 -22.25
C LEU A 960 4.97 30.24 -22.92
N GLY A 961 4.95 30.42 -24.24
CA GLY A 961 3.85 31.04 -24.97
C GLY A 961 3.72 32.55 -24.75
N ARG A 962 4.83 33.22 -24.45
CA ARG A 962 4.93 34.67 -24.14
C ARG A 962 5.73 35.45 -25.19
N ALA A 963 6.08 34.82 -26.31
CA ALA A 963 6.86 35.42 -27.40
C ALA A 963 6.01 36.32 -28.32
#